data_AF-A0A2V8YXE9-F1
#
_entry.id   AF-A0A2V8YXE9-F1
#
_cell.length_a   1.000
_cell.length_b   1.000
_cell.length_c   1.000
_cell.angle_alpha   90.00
_cell.angle_beta   90.00
_cell.angle_gamma   90.00
#
_symmetry.space_group_name_H-M   'P 1'
#
loop_
_entity.id
_entity.type
_entity.pdbx_description
1 polymer ?
#
loop_
_entity_poly.entity_id
_entity_poly.type
_entity_poly.pdbx_seq_one_letter_code
_entity_poly.pdbx_strand_id
1 'polypeptide(L)'
;MCLLPAGAHAQEREEPGKPIAKVSIAGNLILMELDEGALGRETLFDLDRHTLRFTPAHEGYRVENLPLEWDPGLGQKITESQVALHNFSFPFSGMTWHAFTVGVTGSIRFGEPDIPPGSRMGPGPAPRDPGGVAIGRFDALREAAGNLVNTVPAICVFFKPRMSGDRYVKELADRVVVSWDVTEPFGNIQDFTWTKTVNRFQTVLHKDGAIEMSYDQLAAKDAIVGIYPLISPDAEKPVSSLSTTKHAPSAAHLDIQKLKLSVVGGVLLKATFETAGPVLPRGDPGVPGIAYRVYFYARAPGTESAGALAEADAVWTIRGFAPRNRADGGASRYFAFGEGVSRGVETSGNTISVQGILPSTLRGAKEIYVSADASAAGSQEPVSTVSASTVGLAGMHTPEVHLSSLKPEDGPFPVLYEAFYYYALPNPRDMSCTVIKSLGDKFDFLAYYSDFRVDNQEAGTPSNGPLGAVGGAVTGIGANQRGLESYCTPGRFQWGFVQPVYVGSNQMQERPPADAPVGTDRDITFYEQQLAEISADGKMPQYMYAMSQIAHEMGHRWAAFVSAKLGGETIPLGPVHWARGLEASVAFPYRRPTEASIMGGGAWQDNFDGTYTQFDDDYYVPATGWSYLDLYLMGLISAEEVPDFFILRNLVPAGKDANGHPIFKADRSKVTIQGVIAAEGPRLPGVDKSQREFNTGMVIVVQHGKKPSHELIERAEGIRKQWIDYFSITTGHRASMTANPR
;
A
#
# COMPACT_ATOMS: atom_id res chain seq x y z
N MET A 1 -4.01 9.87 -2.96
CA MET A 1 -2.76 9.18 -3.34
C MET A 1 -3.08 7.69 -3.29
N CYS A 2 -3.77 7.21 -4.33
CA CYS A 2 -4.23 5.83 -4.49
C CYS A 2 -3.72 5.31 -5.84
N LEU A 3 -3.51 3.99 -5.92
CA LEU A 3 -2.60 3.25 -6.80
C LEU A 3 -1.16 3.21 -6.28
N LEU A 4 -0.74 2.02 -5.83
CA LEU A 4 0.59 1.48 -6.16
C LEU A 4 0.96 2.01 -7.55
N PRO A 5 2.16 2.56 -7.78
CA PRO A 5 2.46 3.25 -9.02
C PRO A 5 2.06 2.37 -10.21
N ALA A 6 0.93 2.70 -10.83
CA ALA A 6 0.41 2.02 -12.02
C ALA A 6 1.39 2.14 -13.20
N GLY A 7 2.47 2.91 -13.03
CA GLY A 7 3.60 2.98 -13.93
C GLY A 7 4.58 1.80 -13.86
N ALA A 8 4.59 0.98 -12.81
CA ALA A 8 5.53 -0.15 -12.72
C ALA A 8 5.05 -1.43 -13.42
N HIS A 9 3.73 -1.60 -13.60
CA HIS A 9 3.13 -2.81 -14.18
C HIS A 9 2.86 -2.74 -15.69
N ALA A 10 3.20 -1.65 -16.38
CA ALA A 10 2.77 -1.41 -17.76
C ALA A 10 3.37 -2.35 -18.84
N GLN A 11 4.03 -3.45 -18.45
CA GLN A 11 4.49 -4.51 -19.37
C GLN A 11 5.06 -5.69 -18.56
N GLU A 12 4.46 -6.06 -17.43
CA GLU A 12 4.54 -7.48 -17.07
C GLU A 12 3.62 -8.23 -18.01
N ARG A 13 3.91 -9.51 -18.28
CA ARG A 13 2.97 -10.42 -18.90
C ARG A 13 1.62 -10.20 -18.20
N GLU A 14 0.58 -9.78 -18.92
CA GLU A 14 -0.77 -9.66 -18.37
C GLU A 14 -1.32 -11.08 -18.14
N GLU A 15 -0.68 -11.81 -17.21
CA GLU A 15 -1.13 -13.15 -16.86
C GLU A 15 -2.53 -13.05 -16.25
N PRO A 16 -3.49 -13.85 -16.74
CA PRO A 16 -4.77 -14.01 -16.11
C PRO A 16 -4.62 -14.38 -14.65
N GLY A 17 -5.44 -13.75 -13.79
CA GLY A 17 -5.60 -14.19 -12.42
C GLY A 17 -5.96 -15.67 -12.34
N LYS A 18 -5.39 -16.33 -11.35
CA LYS A 18 -5.62 -17.74 -11.03
C LYS A 18 -6.76 -17.81 -10.01
N PRO A 19 -7.75 -18.71 -10.19
CA PRO A 19 -8.73 -18.96 -9.15
C PRO A 19 -8.04 -19.44 -7.86
N ILE A 20 -8.47 -18.91 -6.71
CA ILE A 20 -7.89 -19.21 -5.39
C ILE A 20 -8.93 -19.70 -4.37
N ALA A 21 -10.15 -19.97 -4.84
CA ALA A 21 -11.29 -20.28 -3.99
C ALA A 21 -12.41 -20.98 -4.77
N LYS A 22 -13.29 -21.63 -4.01
CA LYS A 22 -14.60 -22.07 -4.49
C LYS A 22 -15.63 -20.97 -4.27
N VAL A 23 -16.51 -20.79 -5.24
CA VAL A 23 -17.58 -19.78 -5.19
C VAL A 23 -18.95 -20.44 -5.11
N SER A 24 -19.78 -19.94 -4.21
CA SER A 24 -21.20 -20.30 -4.08
C SER A 24 -22.05 -19.07 -3.78
N ILE A 25 -23.37 -19.24 -3.66
CA ILE A 25 -24.31 -18.14 -3.36
C ILE A 25 -24.90 -18.36 -1.97
N ALA A 26 -24.78 -17.35 -1.11
CA ALA A 26 -25.36 -17.32 0.23
C ALA A 26 -26.41 -16.19 0.30
N GLY A 27 -27.68 -16.52 0.10
CA GLY A 27 -28.74 -15.51 0.02
C GLY A 27 -28.56 -14.59 -1.19
N ASN A 28 -28.33 -13.30 -0.95
CA ASN A 28 -28.01 -12.30 -1.98
C ASN A 28 -26.51 -11.93 -1.99
N LEU A 29 -25.66 -12.72 -1.33
CA LEU A 29 -24.21 -12.54 -1.30
C LEU A 29 -23.51 -13.64 -2.11
N ILE A 30 -22.30 -13.33 -2.56
CA ILE A 30 -21.37 -14.29 -3.15
C ILE A 30 -20.48 -14.81 -2.03
N LEU A 31 -20.46 -16.12 -1.78
CA LEU A 31 -19.55 -16.73 -0.82
C LEU A 31 -18.31 -17.26 -1.56
N MET A 32 -17.15 -16.73 -1.19
CA MET A 32 -15.85 -17.19 -1.62
C MET A 32 -15.17 -17.94 -0.47
N GLU A 33 -15.05 -19.26 -0.59
CA GLU A 33 -14.31 -20.10 0.35
C GLU A 33 -12.92 -20.35 -0.22
N LEU A 34 -11.90 -19.75 0.41
CA LEU A 34 -10.51 -19.85 -0.03
C LEU A 34 -10.04 -21.31 -0.08
N ASP A 35 -9.22 -21.63 -1.07
CA ASP A 35 -8.50 -22.89 -1.10
C ASP A 35 -7.50 -22.97 0.06
N GLU A 36 -7.14 -24.19 0.44
CA GLU A 36 -6.19 -24.40 1.54
C GLU A 36 -4.85 -23.71 1.23
N GLY A 37 -4.38 -22.88 2.15
CA GLY A 37 -3.11 -22.17 2.01
C GLY A 37 -3.12 -21.00 1.02
N ALA A 38 -4.27 -20.61 0.43
CA ALA A 38 -4.35 -19.56 -0.58
C ALA A 38 -3.70 -18.22 -0.16
N LEU A 39 -3.80 -17.85 1.12
CA LEU A 39 -3.19 -16.63 1.69
C LEU A 39 -2.07 -16.92 2.69
N GLY A 40 -1.55 -18.15 2.70
CA GLY A 40 -0.58 -18.62 3.69
C GLY A 40 -1.17 -18.71 5.10
N ARG A 41 -0.33 -18.42 6.11
CA ARG A 41 -0.68 -18.41 7.53
C ARG A 41 -0.41 -17.03 8.12
N GLU A 42 -1.13 -16.69 9.17
CA GLU A 42 -0.78 -15.59 10.05
C GLU A 42 0.38 -15.97 10.99
N THR A 43 1.13 -14.96 11.40
CA THR A 43 2.17 -15.04 12.45
C THR A 43 1.86 -13.91 13.42
N LEU A 44 0.96 -14.16 14.38
CA LEU A 44 0.52 -13.10 15.30
C LEU A 44 1.49 -12.96 16.48
N PHE A 45 1.60 -11.75 17.01
CA PHE A 45 2.47 -11.43 18.13
C PHE A 45 2.19 -12.30 19.35
N ASP A 46 3.23 -13.01 19.81
CA ASP A 46 3.16 -14.02 20.87
C ASP A 46 4.13 -13.75 22.04
N LEU A 47 4.79 -12.60 22.05
CA LEU A 47 5.79 -12.20 23.08
C LEU A 47 5.19 -11.33 24.20
N ASP A 48 3.86 -11.27 24.34
CA ASP A 48 3.21 -10.54 25.43
C ASP A 48 3.68 -11.09 26.79
N ARG A 49 4.01 -10.20 27.74
CA ARG A 49 4.58 -10.56 29.06
C ARG A 49 5.95 -11.24 29.02
N HIS A 50 6.74 -10.99 27.97
CA HIS A 50 8.11 -11.49 27.85
C HIS A 50 9.12 -10.34 27.65
N THR A 51 10.40 -10.67 27.88
CA THR A 51 11.55 -9.84 27.54
C THR A 51 12.48 -10.63 26.61
N LEU A 52 12.80 -10.07 25.45
CA LEU A 52 13.88 -10.57 24.59
C LEU A 52 15.20 -9.91 25.00
N ARG A 53 16.22 -10.70 25.30
CA ARG A 53 17.58 -10.22 25.57
C ARG A 53 18.50 -10.57 24.42
N PHE A 54 19.15 -9.56 23.85
CA PHE A 54 20.13 -9.67 22.78
C PHE A 54 21.52 -9.38 23.35
N THR A 55 22.39 -10.39 23.31
CA THR A 55 23.75 -10.29 23.87
C THR A 55 24.79 -10.29 22.73
N PRO A 56 25.68 -9.29 22.66
CA PRO A 56 26.74 -9.25 21.65
C PRO A 56 27.63 -10.50 21.66
N ALA A 57 28.02 -10.95 20.47
CA ALA A 57 28.94 -12.04 20.19
C ALA A 57 29.87 -11.67 19.02
N HIS A 58 30.85 -12.52 18.72
CA HIS A 58 31.91 -12.21 17.72
C HIS A 58 31.37 -11.77 16.34
N GLU A 59 30.24 -12.31 15.88
CA GLU A 59 29.63 -12.00 14.57
C GLU A 59 28.14 -11.66 14.67
N GLY A 60 27.73 -10.91 15.71
CA GLY A 60 26.35 -10.45 15.85
C GLY A 60 25.80 -10.62 17.27
N TYR A 61 24.56 -11.11 17.39
CA TYR A 61 23.87 -11.24 18.68
C TYR A 61 23.34 -12.65 18.92
N ARG A 62 23.41 -13.10 20.17
CA ARG A 62 22.61 -14.22 20.68
C ARG A 62 21.34 -13.68 21.31
N VAL A 63 20.27 -14.47 21.28
CA VAL A 63 18.94 -14.03 21.76
C VAL A 63 18.40 -15.03 22.77
N GLU A 64 17.79 -14.50 23.82
CA GLU A 64 17.11 -15.26 24.86
C GLU A 64 15.69 -14.70 25.05
N ASN A 65 14.69 -15.59 25.18
CA ASN A 65 13.34 -15.23 25.56
C ASN A 65 13.14 -15.48 27.07
N LEU A 66 12.90 -14.41 27.82
CA LEU A 66 12.84 -14.41 29.28
C LEU A 66 11.44 -13.99 29.76
N PRO A 67 11.05 -14.35 31.00
CA PRO A 67 9.91 -13.71 31.67
C PRO A 67 10.04 -12.18 31.66
N LEU A 68 8.91 -11.46 31.68
CA LEU A 68 8.92 -10.00 31.67
C LEU A 68 9.82 -9.39 32.75
N GLU A 69 10.82 -8.64 32.29
CA GLU A 69 11.65 -7.73 33.06
C GLU A 69 11.32 -6.29 32.62
N TRP A 70 10.76 -5.48 33.51
CA TRP A 70 10.23 -4.14 33.20
C TRP A 70 10.89 -3.07 34.08
N ASP A 71 11.30 -1.92 33.52
CA ASP A 71 11.76 -0.77 34.31
C ASP A 71 10.55 0.15 34.59
N PRO A 72 10.10 0.28 35.84
CA PRO A 72 8.90 1.06 36.16
C PRO A 72 9.10 2.58 35.98
N GLY A 73 10.34 3.06 35.90
CA GLY A 73 10.64 4.47 35.68
C GLY A 73 10.77 4.79 34.19
N LEU A 74 9.68 5.24 33.57
CA LEU A 74 9.64 5.55 32.13
C LEU A 74 10.63 6.64 31.69
N GLY A 75 10.99 7.56 32.60
CA GLY A 75 11.87 8.69 32.30
C GLY A 75 11.13 9.93 31.84
N GLN A 76 11.84 10.78 31.10
CA GLN A 76 11.31 12.03 30.57
C GLN A 76 10.52 11.76 29.28
N LYS A 77 9.29 12.28 29.19
CA LYS A 77 8.51 12.29 27.96
C LYS A 77 9.21 13.14 26.90
N ILE A 78 9.36 12.62 25.68
CA ILE A 78 10.00 13.34 24.57
C ILE A 78 8.98 13.65 23.47
N THR A 79 9.04 14.86 22.92
CA THR A 79 8.24 15.29 21.76
C THR A 79 9.08 15.30 20.49
N GLU A 80 10.33 15.76 20.59
CA GLU A 80 11.31 15.63 19.53
C GLU A 80 11.76 14.17 19.40
N SER A 81 12.02 13.72 18.18
CA SER A 81 12.45 12.35 17.94
C SER A 81 13.93 12.13 18.23
N GLN A 82 14.75 13.19 18.15
CA GLN A 82 16.19 13.10 18.38
C GLN A 82 16.51 13.03 19.88
N VAL A 83 17.38 12.10 20.25
CA VAL A 83 17.86 11.89 21.61
C VAL A 83 19.38 12.01 21.58
N ALA A 84 19.91 12.98 22.32
CA ALA A 84 21.34 13.10 22.59
C ALA A 84 21.67 12.42 23.93
N LEU A 85 22.76 11.66 23.95
CA LEU A 85 23.26 10.97 25.13
C LEU A 85 24.44 11.75 25.71
N HIS A 86 24.45 11.97 27.02
CA HIS A 86 25.43 12.85 27.67
C HIS A 86 26.43 12.09 28.56
N ASN A 87 25.97 11.04 29.24
CA ASN A 87 26.68 10.20 30.20
C ASN A 87 26.78 8.73 29.74
N PHE A 88 26.14 8.42 28.61
CA PHE A 88 26.07 7.11 27.99
C PHE A 88 26.50 7.16 26.52
N SER A 89 27.00 6.05 26.01
CA SER A 89 27.27 5.84 24.60
C SER A 89 26.99 4.39 24.27
N PHE A 90 26.31 4.12 23.16
CA PHE A 90 25.84 2.79 22.82
C PHE A 90 26.69 2.16 21.72
N PRO A 91 27.37 1.03 21.95
CA PRO A 91 28.05 0.30 20.89
C PRO A 91 27.03 -0.49 20.06
N PHE A 92 26.88 -0.17 18.77
CA PHE A 92 25.95 -0.87 17.88
C PHE A 92 26.39 -0.74 16.42
N SER A 93 26.22 -1.82 15.65
CA SER A 93 26.53 -1.85 14.21
C SER A 93 27.96 -1.39 13.87
N GLY A 94 28.94 -1.80 14.68
CA GLY A 94 30.36 -1.46 14.49
C GLY A 94 30.74 -0.01 14.83
N MET A 95 29.81 0.77 15.39
CA MET A 95 30.04 2.16 15.78
C MET A 95 29.67 2.40 17.25
N THR A 96 30.14 3.51 17.81
CA THR A 96 29.73 4.01 19.13
C THR A 96 28.83 5.22 18.94
N TRP A 97 27.60 5.12 19.41
CA TRP A 97 26.57 6.13 19.20
C TRP A 97 26.38 7.02 20.43
N HIS A 98 26.39 8.34 20.21
CA HIS A 98 26.10 9.37 21.21
C HIS A 98 24.74 10.02 21.00
N ALA A 99 24.01 9.62 19.96
CA ALA A 99 22.67 10.06 19.68
C ALA A 99 21.95 9.03 18.81
N PHE A 100 20.63 9.05 18.86
CA PHE A 100 19.75 8.27 18.00
C PHE A 100 18.42 8.99 17.82
N THR A 101 17.55 8.48 16.96
CA THR A 101 16.17 8.96 16.84
C THR A 101 15.19 7.88 17.27
N VAL A 102 14.15 8.26 18.00
CA VAL A 102 13.08 7.39 18.50
C VAL A 102 11.80 7.70 17.74
N GLY A 103 11.27 6.73 17.00
CA GLY A 103 9.98 6.84 16.32
C GLY A 103 8.82 6.47 17.24
N VAL A 104 7.71 7.21 17.16
CA VAL A 104 6.45 6.93 17.87
C VAL A 104 5.87 5.57 17.48
N THR A 105 6.26 5.08 16.30
CA THR A 105 5.87 3.78 15.74
C THR A 105 6.61 2.59 16.34
N GLY A 106 7.46 2.78 17.37
CA GLY A 106 8.09 1.68 18.11
C GLY A 106 9.45 1.24 17.58
N SER A 107 10.22 2.16 17.00
CA SER A 107 11.57 1.88 16.48
C SER A 107 12.59 2.95 16.86
N ILE A 108 13.87 2.57 16.86
CA ILE A 108 15.04 3.44 17.03
C ILE A 108 15.89 3.35 15.76
N ARG A 109 16.40 4.50 15.31
CA ARG A 109 17.35 4.60 14.20
C ARG A 109 18.63 5.29 14.68
N PHE A 110 19.76 4.76 14.24
CA PHE A 110 21.08 5.36 14.41
C PHE A 110 21.57 5.98 13.09
N GLY A 111 22.37 7.04 13.19
CA GLY A 111 22.83 7.83 12.04
C GLY A 111 22.01 9.09 11.80
N GLU A 112 22.45 9.92 10.84
CA GLU A 112 21.70 11.11 10.46
C GLU A 112 20.30 10.73 9.96
N PRO A 113 19.25 11.51 10.26
CA PRO A 113 17.93 11.30 9.70
C PRO A 113 17.99 11.50 8.18
N ASP A 114 17.85 10.43 7.40
CA ASP A 114 17.53 10.58 5.98
C ASP A 114 16.19 11.28 5.86
N ILE A 115 16.17 12.33 5.08
CA ILE A 115 14.97 12.72 4.36
C ILE A 115 14.73 11.57 3.36
N PRO A 116 13.69 10.72 3.53
CA PRO A 116 13.56 9.52 2.73
C PRO A 116 13.57 9.86 1.23
N PRO A 117 14.31 9.13 0.38
CA PRO A 117 14.28 9.33 -1.08
C PRO A 117 12.89 9.13 -1.73
N GLY A 118 11.89 8.74 -0.92
CA GLY A 118 10.47 8.60 -1.29
C GLY A 118 9.54 9.74 -0.86
N SER A 119 9.99 10.69 -0.02
CA SER A 119 9.22 11.93 0.26
C SER A 119 9.09 12.84 -0.97
N ARG A 120 9.79 12.51 -2.05
CA ARG A 120 9.62 13.09 -3.40
C ARG A 120 8.57 12.37 -4.26
N MET A 121 7.75 11.45 -3.72
CA MET A 121 6.56 10.91 -4.40
C MET A 121 5.30 11.69 -4.04
N GLY A 122 5.07 12.81 -4.74
CA GLY A 122 3.81 13.54 -4.74
C GLY A 122 3.54 14.38 -3.48
N PRO A 123 2.54 15.29 -3.52
CA PRO A 123 2.16 16.11 -2.37
C PRO A 123 1.38 15.25 -1.38
N GLY A 124 2.07 14.34 -0.69
CA GLY A 124 1.58 13.71 0.54
C GLY A 124 2.08 14.50 1.76
N PRO A 125 1.34 14.51 2.88
CA PRO A 125 1.88 15.09 4.11
C PRO A 125 3.19 14.40 4.47
N ALA A 126 4.20 15.19 4.86
CA ALA A 126 5.46 14.68 5.39
C ALA A 126 5.21 13.66 6.52
N PRO A 127 6.14 12.72 6.77
CA PRO A 127 6.05 11.86 7.95
C PRO A 127 5.77 12.72 9.18
N ARG A 128 4.66 12.47 9.88
CA ARG A 128 4.25 13.26 11.06
C ARG A 128 5.27 13.17 12.20
N ASP A 129 6.16 12.18 12.14
CA ASP A 129 7.26 11.97 13.07
C ASP A 129 8.50 11.49 12.28
N PRO A 130 9.63 12.22 12.30
CA PRO A 130 10.84 11.85 11.57
C PRO A 130 11.71 10.82 12.31
N GLY A 131 11.30 10.33 13.47
CA GLY A 131 12.07 9.37 14.28
C GLY A 131 11.97 7.91 13.84
N GLY A 132 13.00 7.13 14.13
CA GLY A 132 13.00 5.68 13.91
C GLY A 132 13.11 5.30 12.42
N VAL A 133 12.53 4.15 12.06
CA VAL A 133 12.43 3.67 10.67
C VAL A 133 11.02 3.82 10.12
N ALA A 134 10.88 3.77 8.79
CA ALA A 134 9.60 3.87 8.10
C ALA A 134 9.52 2.88 6.94
N ILE A 135 8.31 2.40 6.66
CA ILE A 135 7.97 1.59 5.49
C ILE A 135 6.86 2.28 4.69
N GLY A 136 6.56 1.79 3.49
CA GLY A 136 5.44 2.29 2.70
C GLY A 136 4.11 2.10 3.41
N ARG A 137 3.17 3.03 3.19
CA ARG A 137 1.83 3.02 3.83
C ARG A 137 1.06 1.71 3.66
N PHE A 138 1.26 1.03 2.52
CA PHE A 138 0.57 -0.21 2.14
C PHE A 138 1.54 -1.38 2.00
N ASP A 139 2.78 -1.25 2.48
CA ASP A 139 3.72 -2.36 2.46
C ASP A 139 3.26 -3.41 3.50
N ALA A 140 3.16 -4.67 3.08
CA ALA A 140 2.86 -5.80 3.96
C ALA A 140 4.03 -6.00 4.94
N LEU A 141 3.75 -6.16 6.24
CA LEU A 141 4.81 -6.28 7.26
C LEU A 141 5.71 -7.49 7.00
N ARG A 142 5.12 -8.60 6.52
CA ARG A 142 5.84 -9.82 6.13
C ARG A 142 7.00 -9.53 5.18
N GLU A 143 6.79 -8.65 4.20
CA GLU A 143 7.82 -8.30 3.21
C GLU A 143 8.66 -7.11 3.67
N ALA A 144 8.03 -6.12 4.31
CA ALA A 144 8.66 -4.89 4.70
C ALA A 144 9.77 -5.09 5.75
N ALA A 145 9.64 -6.08 6.63
CA ALA A 145 10.64 -6.41 7.64
C ALA A 145 12.00 -6.76 7.02
N GLY A 146 12.02 -7.55 5.95
CA GLY A 146 13.25 -7.90 5.23
C GLY A 146 13.84 -6.72 4.46
N ASN A 147 13.00 -5.83 3.96
CA ASN A 147 13.42 -4.63 3.22
C ASN A 147 14.16 -3.59 4.08
N LEU A 148 14.09 -3.70 5.42
CA LEU A 148 14.87 -2.87 6.34
C LEU A 148 16.33 -3.31 6.45
N VAL A 149 16.66 -4.56 6.09
CA VAL A 149 18.02 -5.10 6.21
C VAL A 149 19.00 -4.30 5.37
N ASN A 150 20.11 -3.93 5.99
CA ASN A 150 21.22 -3.19 5.38
C ASN A 150 20.81 -1.82 4.78
N THR A 151 19.78 -1.18 5.36
CA THR A 151 19.37 0.19 4.98
C THR A 151 20.01 1.23 5.91
N VAL A 152 19.72 1.13 7.21
CA VAL A 152 20.25 1.96 8.28
C VAL A 152 20.41 1.09 9.53
N PRO A 153 21.35 1.39 10.45
CA PRO A 153 21.38 0.72 11.73
C PRO A 153 20.12 1.07 12.53
N ALA A 154 19.32 0.07 12.88
CA ALA A 154 18.04 0.26 13.55
C ALA A 154 17.70 -0.84 14.55
N ILE A 155 16.77 -0.52 15.46
CA ILE A 155 16.16 -1.43 16.41
C ILE A 155 14.64 -1.26 16.29
N CYS A 156 13.93 -2.33 15.91
CA CYS A 156 12.48 -2.37 15.90
C CYS A 156 12.02 -3.10 17.17
N VAL A 157 11.49 -2.36 18.15
CA VAL A 157 11.07 -2.95 19.44
C VAL A 157 9.67 -3.55 19.30
N PHE A 158 8.76 -2.77 18.71
CA PHE A 158 7.44 -3.18 18.26
C PHE A 158 7.05 -2.21 17.14
N PHE A 159 7.72 -2.34 15.98
CA PHE A 159 7.55 -1.39 14.89
C PHE A 159 6.25 -1.65 14.14
N LYS A 160 5.26 -0.78 14.36
CA LYS A 160 3.96 -0.79 13.67
C LYS A 160 3.67 0.59 13.07
N PRO A 161 3.39 0.71 11.76
CA PRO A 161 3.02 1.98 11.15
C PRO A 161 1.72 2.55 11.75
N ARG A 162 1.54 3.87 11.61
CA ARG A 162 0.34 4.62 12.04
C ARG A 162 0.06 4.67 13.55
N MET A 163 0.92 4.11 14.39
CA MET A 163 0.80 4.26 15.85
C MET A 163 0.92 5.72 16.27
N SER A 164 0.26 6.08 17.37
CA SER A 164 0.35 7.40 17.98
C SER A 164 0.31 7.29 19.50
N GLY A 165 0.89 8.26 20.21
CA GLY A 165 0.93 8.25 21.67
C GLY A 165 2.25 8.81 22.20
N ASP A 166 2.64 8.35 23.38
CA ASP A 166 3.75 8.91 24.12
C ASP A 166 4.98 8.01 24.05
N ARG A 167 6.15 8.67 24.03
CA ARG A 167 7.48 8.04 24.12
C ARG A 167 8.29 8.72 25.22
N TYR A 168 9.09 7.93 25.91
CA TYR A 168 9.87 8.35 27.06
C TYR A 168 11.31 7.87 26.96
N VAL A 169 12.23 8.64 27.52
CA VAL A 169 13.66 8.31 27.59
C VAL A 169 14.18 8.53 29.00
N LYS A 170 14.90 7.54 29.52
CA LYS A 170 15.63 7.60 30.79
C LYS A 170 17.08 7.23 30.55
N GLU A 171 17.96 8.21 30.65
CA GLU A 171 19.40 7.99 30.62
C GLU A 171 19.92 7.70 32.04
N LEU A 172 20.64 6.59 32.19
CA LEU A 172 21.36 6.19 33.40
C LEU A 172 22.85 6.05 33.09
N ALA A 173 23.66 5.90 34.15
CA ALA A 173 25.10 5.78 34.00
C ALA A 173 25.53 4.48 33.30
N ASP A 174 24.73 3.42 33.31
CA ASP A 174 25.03 2.09 32.78
C ASP A 174 24.14 1.69 31.59
N ARG A 175 23.02 2.38 31.39
CA ARG A 175 22.01 2.03 30.38
C ARG A 175 21.13 3.22 29.98
N VAL A 176 20.39 3.06 28.88
CA VAL A 176 19.29 3.95 28.49
C VAL A 176 18.03 3.12 28.35
N VAL A 177 16.93 3.59 28.93
CA VAL A 177 15.60 3.00 28.75
C VAL A 177 14.79 3.89 27.83
N VAL A 178 14.17 3.30 26.81
CA VAL A 178 13.20 3.95 25.94
C VAL A 178 11.88 3.21 26.06
N SER A 179 10.80 3.92 26.37
CA SER A 179 9.47 3.33 26.60
C SER A 179 8.42 3.97 25.71
N TRP A 180 7.45 3.16 25.27
CA TRP A 180 6.30 3.60 24.50
C TRP A 180 5.01 3.27 25.25
N ASP A 181 4.07 4.21 25.24
CA ASP A 181 2.66 3.99 25.59
C ASP A 181 1.82 4.55 24.45
N VAL A 182 1.45 3.68 23.52
CA VAL A 182 0.90 4.04 22.21
C VAL A 182 -0.37 3.28 21.88
N THR A 183 -1.18 3.87 21.02
CA THR A 183 -2.44 3.33 20.50
C THR A 183 -2.34 3.09 19.00
N GLU A 184 -3.03 2.06 18.52
CA GLU A 184 -3.39 1.94 17.11
C GLU A 184 -4.31 3.10 16.69
N PRO A 185 -4.40 3.41 15.39
CA PRO A 185 -5.43 4.31 14.86
C PRO A 185 -6.84 3.89 15.31
N PHE A 186 -7.68 4.87 15.61
CA PHE A 186 -9.03 4.65 16.08
C PHE A 186 -10.00 5.72 15.55
N GLY A 187 -11.28 5.33 15.42
CA GLY A 187 -12.41 6.19 15.07
C GLY A 187 -12.59 6.46 13.57
N ASN A 188 -11.52 6.45 12.77
CA ASN A 188 -11.60 6.80 11.35
C ASN A 188 -12.11 5.64 10.46
N ILE A 189 -12.46 5.95 9.20
CA ILE A 189 -12.90 4.98 8.18
C ILE A 189 -11.85 3.89 7.89
N GLN A 190 -10.57 4.24 8.00
CA GLN A 190 -9.42 3.36 7.74
C GLN A 190 -8.97 2.57 8.98
N ASP A 191 -9.72 2.62 10.08
CA ASP A 191 -9.29 2.12 11.37
C ASP A 191 -10.09 0.89 11.82
N PHE A 192 -9.45 0.05 12.64
CA PHE A 192 -10.03 -1.22 13.09
C PHE A 192 -10.85 -1.08 14.37
N THR A 193 -10.69 0.01 15.12
CA THR A 193 -11.29 0.19 16.44
C THR A 193 -11.84 1.59 16.61
N TRP A 194 -12.85 1.77 17.47
CA TRP A 194 -13.42 3.08 17.81
C TRP A 194 -12.70 3.78 18.96
N THR A 195 -12.07 3.01 19.84
CA THR A 195 -11.46 3.51 21.07
C THR A 195 -9.97 3.25 21.07
N LYS A 196 -9.24 4.03 21.86
CA LYS A 196 -7.79 3.87 22.00
C LYS A 196 -7.44 2.46 22.49
N THR A 197 -6.46 1.84 21.84
CA THR A 197 -5.85 0.61 22.28
C THR A 197 -4.61 0.91 23.13
N VAL A 198 -4.21 -0.04 23.97
CA VAL A 198 -3.04 0.10 24.84
C VAL A 198 -1.94 -0.82 24.32
N ASN A 199 -0.79 -0.24 24.00
CA ASN A 199 0.41 -0.97 23.60
C ASN A 199 1.60 -0.36 24.35
N ARG A 200 2.04 -1.06 25.40
CA ARG A 200 3.16 -0.67 26.26
C ARG A 200 4.31 -1.64 26.11
N PHE A 201 5.43 -1.09 25.65
CA PHE A 201 6.66 -1.83 25.45
C PHE A 201 7.84 -0.90 25.69
N GLN A 202 9.01 -1.48 25.96
CA GLN A 202 10.24 -0.73 26.19
C GLN A 202 11.43 -1.43 25.57
N THR A 203 12.52 -0.69 25.39
CA THR A 203 13.85 -1.27 25.19
C THR A 203 14.86 -0.67 26.16
N VAL A 204 15.78 -1.52 26.61
CA VAL A 204 16.91 -1.13 27.45
C VAL A 204 18.20 -1.35 26.65
N LEU A 205 18.99 -0.30 26.50
CA LEU A 205 20.28 -0.32 25.81
C LEU A 205 21.40 -0.26 26.86
N HIS A 206 22.22 -1.30 26.95
CA HIS A 206 23.31 -1.38 27.94
C HIS A 206 24.65 -0.91 27.38
N LYS A 207 25.55 -0.45 28.26
CA LYS A 207 26.89 0.06 27.88
C LYS A 207 27.77 -0.99 27.19
N ASP A 208 27.53 -2.27 27.45
CA ASP A 208 28.25 -3.39 26.83
C ASP A 208 27.69 -3.78 25.46
N GLY A 209 26.61 -3.12 25.00
CA GLY A 209 25.94 -3.41 23.74
C GLY A 209 24.77 -4.37 23.86
N ALA A 210 24.47 -4.91 25.05
CA ALA A 210 23.27 -5.70 25.24
C ALA A 210 22.00 -4.87 25.03
N ILE A 211 20.98 -5.49 24.45
CA ILE A 211 19.68 -4.88 24.19
C ILE A 211 18.62 -5.76 24.84
N GLU A 212 17.70 -5.17 25.58
CA GLU A 212 16.50 -5.85 26.05
C GLU A 212 15.27 -5.21 25.41
N MET A 213 14.30 -6.02 25.00
CA MET A 213 13.00 -5.56 24.50
C MET A 213 11.91 -6.21 25.34
N SER A 214 11.07 -5.42 26.01
CA SER A 214 10.11 -5.91 27.00
C SER A 214 8.70 -5.49 26.66
N TYR A 215 7.75 -6.40 26.85
CA TYR A 215 6.37 -6.28 26.39
C TYR A 215 5.38 -6.40 27.57
N ASP A 216 4.91 -5.26 28.09
CA ASP A 216 4.04 -5.24 29.28
C ASP A 216 2.58 -5.55 28.94
N GLN A 217 2.05 -4.91 27.89
CA GLN A 217 0.66 -5.06 27.46
C GLN A 217 0.52 -4.69 25.98
N LEU A 218 0.14 -5.64 25.12
CA LEU A 218 -0.02 -5.40 23.67
C LEU A 218 -1.42 -5.77 23.16
N ALA A 219 -2.18 -4.75 22.76
CA ALA A 219 -3.46 -4.93 22.06
C ALA A 219 -3.25 -5.33 20.60
N ALA A 220 -2.33 -4.66 19.89
CA ALA A 220 -1.96 -4.94 18.51
C ALA A 220 -1.33 -6.34 18.39
N LYS A 221 -1.58 -7.02 17.27
CA LYS A 221 -1.12 -8.39 17.02
C LYS A 221 -0.11 -8.52 15.87
N ASP A 222 0.22 -7.42 15.22
CA ASP A 222 1.09 -7.35 14.06
C ASP A 222 2.08 -6.19 14.21
N ALA A 223 3.36 -6.47 14.01
CA ALA A 223 4.47 -5.53 14.13
C ALA A 223 5.75 -6.17 13.58
N ILE A 224 6.78 -5.36 13.35
CA ILE A 224 8.13 -5.85 13.08
C ILE A 224 8.94 -5.75 14.37
N VAL A 225 9.61 -6.84 14.75
CA VAL A 225 10.47 -6.90 15.94
C VAL A 225 11.85 -7.39 15.52
N GLY A 226 12.92 -6.74 15.95
CA GLY A 226 14.27 -7.19 15.65
C GLY A 226 15.33 -6.10 15.70
N ILE A 227 16.56 -6.52 15.41
CA ILE A 227 17.71 -5.62 15.32
C ILE A 227 18.31 -5.68 13.92
N TYR A 228 18.61 -4.50 13.39
CA TYR A 228 19.10 -4.29 12.03
C TYR A 228 20.48 -3.62 12.05
N PRO A 229 21.56 -4.28 12.50
CA PRO A 229 22.91 -3.81 12.24
C PRO A 229 23.18 -3.71 10.72
N LEU A 230 24.07 -2.82 10.31
CA LEU A 230 24.60 -2.81 8.95
C LEU A 230 25.54 -3.99 8.74
N ILE A 231 25.45 -4.57 7.56
CA ILE A 231 26.32 -5.66 7.12
C ILE A 231 27.56 -5.04 6.49
N SER A 232 28.76 -5.48 6.89
CA SER A 232 30.00 -4.98 6.33
C SER A 232 30.09 -5.28 4.82
N PRO A 233 30.38 -4.28 3.95
CA PRO A 233 30.60 -4.49 2.52
C PRO A 233 31.75 -5.45 2.22
N ASP A 234 32.77 -5.49 3.08
CA ASP A 234 33.93 -6.38 2.95
C ASP A 234 33.57 -7.86 3.18
N ALA A 235 32.31 -8.14 3.55
CA ALA A 235 31.80 -9.49 3.74
C ALA A 235 31.19 -10.09 2.46
N GLU A 236 31.37 -9.48 1.28
CA GLU A 236 30.96 -10.06 0.00
C GLU A 236 31.87 -11.26 -0.37
N LYS A 237 31.28 -12.44 -0.51
CA LYS A 237 31.95 -13.69 -0.90
C LYS A 237 31.35 -14.21 -2.21
N PRO A 238 32.13 -14.35 -3.31
CA PRO A 238 31.64 -14.94 -4.54
C PRO A 238 31.15 -16.38 -4.33
N VAL A 239 30.02 -16.73 -4.94
CA VAL A 239 29.40 -18.06 -4.86
C VAL A 239 29.44 -18.78 -6.20
N SER A 240 28.98 -18.12 -7.26
CA SER A 240 28.90 -18.73 -8.59
C SER A 240 29.00 -17.68 -9.69
N SER A 241 29.41 -18.11 -10.88
CA SER A 241 29.41 -17.30 -12.10
C SER A 241 28.86 -18.14 -13.23
N LEU A 242 27.69 -17.77 -13.73
CA LEU A 242 27.00 -18.47 -14.81
C LEU A 242 27.20 -17.73 -16.12
N SER A 243 27.58 -18.45 -17.19
CA SER A 243 27.80 -17.87 -18.51
C SER A 243 26.55 -17.98 -19.38
N THR A 244 26.38 -17.02 -20.29
CA THR A 244 25.28 -17.00 -21.25
C THR A 244 25.31 -18.18 -22.19
N THR A 245 24.11 -18.69 -22.53
CA THR A 245 23.94 -19.87 -23.39
C THR A 245 23.32 -19.53 -24.75
N LYS A 246 22.72 -18.34 -24.90
CA LYS A 246 22.13 -17.86 -26.17
C LYS A 246 22.40 -16.37 -26.37
N HIS A 247 23.09 -16.03 -27.45
CA HIS A 247 23.27 -14.66 -27.94
C HIS A 247 22.37 -14.44 -29.17
N ALA A 248 21.24 -13.76 -29.01
CA ALA A 248 20.56 -13.17 -30.16
C ALA A 248 21.24 -11.83 -30.50
N PRO A 249 21.23 -11.37 -31.77
CA PRO A 249 21.67 -10.02 -32.11
C PRO A 249 20.88 -9.01 -31.26
N SER A 250 21.54 -8.40 -30.29
CA SER A 250 20.92 -7.53 -29.30
C SER A 250 21.84 -6.36 -28.98
N ALA A 251 21.28 -5.32 -28.36
CA ALA A 251 22.09 -4.20 -27.92
C ALA A 251 23.09 -4.67 -26.85
N ALA A 252 24.34 -4.20 -26.91
CA ALA A 252 25.42 -4.69 -26.05
C ALA A 252 25.14 -4.55 -24.54
N HIS A 253 24.27 -3.62 -24.14
CA HIS A 253 23.82 -3.44 -22.75
C HIS A 253 22.80 -4.49 -22.29
N LEU A 254 22.17 -5.24 -23.19
CA LEU A 254 21.24 -6.34 -22.88
C LEU A 254 21.87 -7.71 -23.15
N ASP A 255 23.00 -7.75 -23.84
CA ASP A 255 23.73 -8.98 -24.08
C ASP A 255 24.49 -9.40 -22.81
N ILE A 256 23.85 -10.23 -21.98
CA ILE A 256 24.45 -10.78 -20.77
C ILE A 256 25.64 -11.65 -21.21
N GLN A 257 26.78 -11.45 -20.56
CA GLN A 257 27.97 -12.29 -20.69
C GLN A 257 28.05 -13.25 -19.50
N LYS A 258 27.80 -12.73 -18.29
CA LYS A 258 27.82 -13.51 -17.05
C LYS A 258 26.76 -13.02 -16.06
N LEU A 259 26.19 -13.95 -15.30
CA LEU A 259 25.52 -13.68 -14.03
C LEU A 259 26.45 -14.11 -12.90
N LYS A 260 26.93 -13.14 -12.11
CA LYS A 260 27.74 -13.38 -10.91
C LYS A 260 26.84 -13.34 -9.68
N LEU A 261 26.97 -14.35 -8.83
CA LEU A 261 26.27 -14.47 -7.57
C LEU A 261 27.28 -14.40 -6.44
N SER A 262 26.99 -13.58 -5.43
CA SER A 262 27.79 -13.43 -4.21
C SER A 262 26.90 -13.36 -2.99
N VAL A 263 27.43 -13.78 -1.85
CA VAL A 263 26.77 -13.67 -0.54
C VAL A 263 27.42 -12.55 0.24
N VAL A 264 26.61 -11.61 0.71
CA VAL A 264 27.06 -10.44 1.49
C VAL A 264 26.68 -10.66 2.95
N GLY A 265 27.69 -10.77 3.81
CA GLY A 265 27.53 -10.92 5.26
C GLY A 265 26.79 -12.18 5.70
N GLY A 266 26.77 -13.22 4.87
CA GLY A 266 26.04 -14.46 5.16
C GLY A 266 24.52 -14.32 5.16
N VAL A 267 23.95 -13.20 4.71
CA VAL A 267 22.50 -12.94 4.77
C VAL A 267 21.92 -12.59 3.41
N LEU A 268 22.57 -11.68 2.68
CA LEU A 268 22.07 -11.19 1.40
C LEU A 268 22.67 -11.98 0.24
N LEU A 269 21.84 -12.37 -0.72
CA LEU A 269 22.31 -12.80 -2.03
C LEU A 269 22.35 -11.59 -2.96
N LYS A 270 23.50 -11.35 -3.59
CA LYS A 270 23.71 -10.31 -4.59
C LYS A 270 23.86 -10.95 -5.96
N ALA A 271 23.08 -10.46 -6.92
CA ALA A 271 23.10 -10.88 -8.30
C ALA A 271 23.60 -9.72 -9.18
N THR A 272 24.71 -9.94 -9.88
CA THR A 272 25.34 -8.95 -10.75
C THR A 272 25.35 -9.48 -12.18
N PHE A 273 24.67 -8.77 -13.08
CA PHE A 273 24.72 -9.00 -14.50
C PHE A 273 25.93 -8.27 -15.08
N GLU A 274 26.79 -8.99 -15.80
CA GLU A 274 27.87 -8.43 -16.60
C GLU A 274 27.46 -8.50 -18.08
N THR A 275 27.41 -7.36 -18.75
CA THR A 275 26.94 -7.23 -20.13
C THR A 275 28.10 -6.99 -21.12
N ALA A 276 27.87 -7.23 -22.41
CA ALA A 276 28.89 -7.09 -23.46
C ALA A 276 29.35 -5.63 -23.64
N GLY A 277 28.50 -4.67 -23.31
CA GLY A 277 28.81 -3.23 -23.30
C GLY A 277 28.28 -2.53 -22.06
N PRO A 278 28.55 -1.21 -21.91
CA PRO A 278 28.09 -0.43 -20.77
C PRO A 278 26.57 -0.48 -20.59
N VAL A 279 26.11 -0.63 -19.34
CA VAL A 279 24.69 -0.50 -18.98
C VAL A 279 24.27 0.95 -19.18
N LEU A 280 23.04 1.17 -19.65
CA LEU A 280 22.53 2.52 -19.89
C LEU A 280 22.49 3.32 -18.58
N PRO A 281 23.04 4.55 -18.53
CA PRO A 281 23.04 5.34 -17.31
C PRO A 281 21.64 5.88 -16.99
N ARG A 282 21.43 6.26 -15.73
CA ARG A 282 20.23 6.98 -15.30
C ARG A 282 20.02 8.23 -16.16
N GLY A 283 18.80 8.45 -16.64
CA GLY A 283 18.44 9.56 -17.53
C GLY A 283 18.51 9.24 -19.01
N ASP A 284 19.07 8.08 -19.39
CA ASP A 284 19.11 7.66 -20.78
C ASP A 284 17.69 7.28 -21.30
N PRO A 285 17.28 7.77 -22.49
CA PRO A 285 15.95 7.52 -23.04
C PRO A 285 15.71 6.06 -23.46
N GLY A 286 16.75 5.23 -23.55
CA GLY A 286 16.66 3.78 -23.81
C GLY A 286 16.42 2.93 -22.55
N VAL A 287 16.52 3.51 -21.35
CA VAL A 287 16.25 2.80 -20.08
C VAL A 287 14.78 2.35 -19.96
N PRO A 288 13.76 3.16 -20.28
CA PRO A 288 12.37 2.74 -20.09
C PRO A 288 12.00 1.49 -20.89
N GLY A 289 11.51 0.46 -20.19
CA GLY A 289 10.98 -0.77 -20.81
C GLY A 289 11.96 -1.93 -20.90
N ILE A 290 13.27 -1.72 -20.71
CA ILE A 290 14.22 -2.85 -20.59
C ILE A 290 14.12 -3.52 -19.22
N ALA A 291 14.45 -4.80 -19.15
CA ALA A 291 14.49 -5.54 -17.90
C ALA A 291 15.65 -6.56 -17.86
N TYR A 292 16.14 -6.81 -16.64
CA TYR A 292 17.02 -7.93 -16.29
C TYR A 292 16.35 -8.74 -15.21
N ARG A 293 16.30 -10.06 -15.36
CA ARG A 293 15.57 -10.95 -14.44
C ARG A 293 16.47 -12.07 -13.95
N VAL A 294 16.39 -12.37 -12.65
CA VAL A 294 16.98 -13.55 -12.03
C VAL A 294 15.85 -14.43 -11.54
N TYR A 295 15.85 -15.69 -11.96
CA TYR A 295 14.86 -16.68 -11.56
C TYR A 295 15.49 -17.68 -10.61
N PHE A 296 14.76 -18.01 -9.55
CA PHE A 296 15.20 -18.95 -8.54
C PHE A 296 14.25 -20.13 -8.48
N TYR A 297 14.82 -21.33 -8.37
CA TYR A 297 14.06 -22.58 -8.30
C TYR A 297 14.58 -23.47 -7.17
N ALA A 298 13.67 -24.03 -6.39
CA ALA A 298 13.92 -25.04 -5.38
C ALA A 298 14.30 -26.39 -6.01
N ARG A 299 13.92 -26.62 -7.26
CA ARG A 299 14.17 -27.86 -8.02
C ARG A 299 14.60 -27.54 -9.45
N ALA A 300 15.23 -28.50 -10.11
CA ALA A 300 15.65 -28.34 -11.50
C ALA A 300 14.41 -28.04 -12.38
N PRO A 301 14.42 -26.96 -13.17
CA PRO A 301 13.34 -26.69 -14.10
C PRO A 301 13.30 -27.78 -15.19
N GLY A 302 12.10 -28.24 -15.55
CA GLY A 302 11.91 -29.31 -16.53
C GLY A 302 12.40 -28.93 -17.94
N THR A 303 12.87 -29.91 -18.71
CA THR A 303 13.39 -29.69 -20.08
C THR A 303 12.30 -29.47 -21.13
N GLU A 304 11.03 -29.76 -20.84
CA GLU A 304 9.88 -29.49 -21.73
C GLU A 304 9.39 -28.03 -21.68
N SER A 305 9.96 -27.21 -20.79
CA SER A 305 9.56 -25.83 -20.52
C SER A 305 10.30 -24.80 -21.39
N ALA A 306 10.98 -25.22 -22.46
CA ALA A 306 11.82 -24.34 -23.29
C ALA A 306 11.05 -23.25 -24.07
N GLY A 307 9.71 -23.22 -23.99
CA GLY A 307 8.85 -22.14 -24.49
C GLY A 307 7.80 -21.63 -23.50
N ALA A 308 7.77 -22.17 -22.27
CA ALA A 308 6.91 -21.70 -21.19
C ALA A 308 7.76 -21.77 -19.92
N LEU A 309 8.23 -20.62 -19.42
CA LEU A 309 9.01 -20.53 -18.18
C LEU A 309 8.41 -21.50 -17.13
N ALA A 310 9.18 -22.52 -16.73
CA ALA A 310 8.84 -23.29 -15.53
C ALA A 310 8.56 -22.26 -14.41
N GLU A 311 7.44 -22.37 -13.70
CA GLU A 311 7.08 -21.38 -12.66
C GLU A 311 8.22 -21.33 -11.65
N ALA A 312 9.00 -20.24 -11.70
CA ALA A 312 10.07 -20.02 -10.75
C ALA A 312 9.46 -19.81 -9.38
N ASP A 313 10.10 -20.35 -8.33
CA ASP A 313 9.66 -20.14 -6.95
C ASP A 313 9.78 -18.66 -6.55
N ALA A 314 10.68 -17.92 -7.19
CA ALA A 314 10.77 -16.47 -7.10
C ALA A 314 11.50 -15.84 -8.29
N VAL A 315 11.20 -14.56 -8.55
CA VAL A 315 11.87 -13.77 -9.58
C VAL A 315 12.26 -12.41 -9.02
N TRP A 316 13.52 -12.03 -9.21
CA TRP A 316 13.98 -10.66 -9.00
C TRP A 316 14.10 -9.95 -10.34
N THR A 317 13.41 -8.82 -10.47
CA THR A 317 13.37 -8.06 -11.71
C THR A 317 13.96 -6.67 -11.50
N ILE A 318 14.97 -6.32 -12.30
CA ILE A 318 15.44 -4.97 -12.48
C ILE A 318 14.74 -4.40 -13.70
N ARG A 319 14.07 -3.26 -13.56
CA ARG A 319 13.30 -2.67 -14.66
C ARG A 319 13.62 -1.19 -14.83
N GLY A 320 13.83 -0.79 -16.07
CA GLY A 320 13.97 0.61 -16.42
C GLY A 320 12.61 1.29 -16.62
N PHE A 321 12.45 2.49 -16.06
CA PHE A 321 11.21 3.25 -16.08
C PHE A 321 11.42 4.75 -16.23
N ALA A 322 10.48 5.42 -16.90
CA ALA A 322 10.37 6.86 -16.97
C ALA A 322 9.07 7.33 -16.27
N PRO A 323 9.15 8.25 -15.29
CA PRO A 323 7.97 8.87 -14.69
C PRO A 323 7.12 9.58 -15.74
N ARG A 324 5.81 9.27 -15.79
CA ARG A 324 4.83 10.08 -16.54
C ARG A 324 4.26 11.18 -15.63
N ASN A 325 4.02 12.37 -16.19
CA ASN A 325 3.28 13.49 -15.58
C ASN A 325 3.93 14.18 -14.35
N ARG A 326 5.21 14.56 -14.44
CA ARG A 326 5.73 15.67 -13.60
C ARG A 326 6.05 16.86 -14.50
N ALA A 327 5.73 18.06 -14.02
CA ALA A 327 6.08 19.32 -14.69
C ALA A 327 7.58 19.42 -15.04
N ASP A 328 8.45 18.66 -14.34
CA ASP A 328 9.90 18.63 -14.55
C ASP A 328 10.45 17.32 -15.17
N GLY A 329 9.62 16.44 -15.75
CA GLY A 329 10.10 15.26 -16.51
C GLY A 329 11.23 14.48 -15.83
N GLY A 330 10.96 13.76 -14.73
CA GLY A 330 12.00 13.07 -13.98
C GLY A 330 12.84 12.12 -14.85
N ALA A 331 14.17 12.14 -14.67
CA ALA A 331 15.09 11.26 -15.39
C ALA A 331 14.72 9.77 -15.27
N SER A 332 14.83 9.03 -16.38
CA SER A 332 14.66 7.58 -16.42
C SER A 332 15.57 6.89 -15.40
N ARG A 333 15.12 5.80 -14.78
CA ARG A 333 15.87 5.08 -13.73
C ARG A 333 15.51 3.61 -13.69
N TYR A 334 16.39 2.81 -13.09
CA TYR A 334 16.09 1.43 -12.72
C TYR A 334 15.44 1.36 -11.34
N PHE A 335 14.61 0.34 -11.15
CA PHE A 335 14.10 -0.09 -9.85
C PHE A 335 14.04 -1.61 -9.83
N ALA A 336 14.25 -2.20 -8.65
CA ALA A 336 14.13 -3.63 -8.45
C ALA A 336 12.83 -3.99 -7.72
N PHE A 337 12.26 -5.13 -8.05
CA PHE A 337 11.09 -5.72 -7.37
C PHE A 337 11.09 -7.25 -7.48
N GLY A 338 10.39 -7.90 -6.55
CA GLY A 338 10.39 -9.35 -6.35
C GLY A 338 10.41 -9.70 -4.87
N GLU A 339 10.02 -10.91 -4.49
CA GLU A 339 10.02 -11.35 -3.08
C GLU A 339 11.44 -11.25 -2.50
N GLY A 340 11.61 -10.50 -1.41
CA GLY A 340 12.87 -10.39 -0.67
C GLY A 340 13.97 -9.50 -1.29
N VAL A 341 13.77 -8.93 -2.49
CA VAL A 341 14.77 -8.05 -3.12
C VAL A 341 14.70 -6.61 -2.60
N SER A 342 15.86 -6.02 -2.33
CA SER A 342 15.93 -4.59 -2.06
C SER A 342 15.60 -3.79 -3.32
N ARG A 343 14.97 -2.62 -3.18
CA ARG A 343 14.59 -1.76 -4.32
C ARG A 343 15.79 -1.09 -5.01
N GLY A 344 16.95 -1.10 -4.35
CA GLY A 344 18.18 -0.48 -4.83
C GLY A 344 18.77 -1.22 -6.02
N VAL A 345 19.21 -0.46 -7.03
CA VAL A 345 19.90 -0.99 -8.21
C VAL A 345 21.21 -0.24 -8.35
N GLU A 346 22.30 -0.98 -8.41
CA GLU A 346 23.63 -0.42 -8.62
C GLU A 346 24.08 -0.66 -10.06
N THR A 347 24.57 0.38 -10.72
CA THR A 347 25.11 0.31 -12.08
C THR A 347 26.55 0.79 -12.07
N SER A 348 27.47 0.03 -12.67
CA SER A 348 28.88 0.43 -12.81
C SER A 348 29.45 -0.12 -14.11
N GLY A 349 29.76 0.76 -15.06
CA GLY A 349 30.29 0.37 -16.37
C GLY A 349 29.35 -0.61 -17.09
N ASN A 350 29.80 -1.84 -17.31
CA ASN A 350 29.04 -2.92 -17.94
C ASN A 350 28.35 -3.85 -16.93
N THR A 351 28.14 -3.40 -15.70
CA THR A 351 27.47 -4.19 -14.66
C THR A 351 26.23 -3.51 -14.12
N ILE A 352 25.22 -4.32 -13.82
CA ILE A 352 24.01 -3.94 -13.10
C ILE A 352 23.72 -4.99 -12.05
N SER A 353 23.44 -4.57 -10.81
CA SER A 353 23.28 -5.50 -9.69
C SER A 353 22.11 -5.15 -8.77
N VAL A 354 21.60 -6.20 -8.14
CA VAL A 354 20.61 -6.17 -7.06
C VAL A 354 21.02 -7.12 -5.96
N GLN A 355 20.50 -6.89 -4.76
CA GLN A 355 20.67 -7.81 -3.65
C GLN A 355 19.38 -7.92 -2.83
N GLY A 356 19.23 -9.03 -2.13
CA GLY A 356 18.05 -9.33 -1.33
C GLY A 356 18.23 -10.51 -0.39
N ILE A 357 17.23 -10.73 0.45
CA ILE A 357 17.09 -11.94 1.27
C ILE A 357 16.41 -13.00 0.42
N LEU A 358 16.88 -14.24 0.51
CA LEU A 358 16.23 -15.32 -0.22
C LEU A 358 14.74 -15.46 0.18
N PRO A 359 13.85 -15.58 -0.81
CA PRO A 359 12.42 -15.84 -0.64
C PRO A 359 12.12 -16.97 0.33
N SER A 360 10.97 -16.89 0.99
CA SER A 360 10.59 -17.84 2.04
C SER A 360 10.53 -19.30 1.58
N THR A 361 10.17 -19.53 0.32
CA THR A 361 10.15 -20.86 -0.34
C THR A 361 11.54 -21.49 -0.52
N LEU A 362 12.60 -20.67 -0.51
CA LEU A 362 13.98 -21.10 -0.75
C LEU A 362 14.85 -21.07 0.51
N ARG A 363 14.30 -20.59 1.64
CA ARG A 363 15.04 -20.49 2.91
C ARG A 363 15.46 -21.86 3.42
N GLY A 364 16.71 -21.95 3.89
CA GLY A 364 17.29 -23.19 4.38
C GLY A 364 17.73 -24.19 3.30
N ALA A 365 17.49 -23.90 2.02
CA ALA A 365 18.03 -24.70 0.93
C ALA A 365 19.56 -24.61 0.91
N LYS A 366 20.24 -25.77 0.83
CA LYS A 366 21.70 -25.81 0.68
C LYS A 366 22.13 -25.54 -0.77
N GLU A 367 21.27 -25.87 -1.72
CA GLU A 367 21.47 -25.67 -3.14
C GLU A 367 20.14 -25.25 -3.77
N ILE A 368 20.21 -24.34 -4.74
CA ILE A 368 19.08 -23.91 -5.57
C ILE A 368 19.50 -23.91 -7.04
N TYR A 369 18.54 -23.79 -7.96
CA TYR A 369 18.84 -23.49 -9.35
C TYR A 369 18.61 -22.02 -9.62
N VAL A 370 19.51 -21.41 -10.39
CA VAL A 370 19.41 -20.00 -10.78
C VAL A 370 19.54 -19.91 -12.29
N SER A 371 18.63 -19.17 -12.92
CA SER A 371 18.72 -18.75 -14.32
C SER A 371 18.53 -17.24 -14.40
N ALA A 372 18.82 -16.65 -15.56
CA ALA A 372 18.62 -15.23 -15.76
C ALA A 372 18.33 -14.88 -17.21
N ASP A 373 17.74 -13.72 -17.43
CA ASP A 373 17.54 -13.18 -18.76
C ASP A 373 17.57 -11.65 -18.79
N ALA A 374 17.66 -11.10 -20.01
CA ALA A 374 17.41 -9.70 -20.30
C ALA A 374 16.42 -9.56 -21.45
N SER A 375 15.56 -8.53 -21.37
CA SER A 375 14.57 -8.23 -22.40
C SER A 375 14.63 -6.76 -22.83
N ALA A 376 14.45 -6.53 -24.13
CA ALA A 376 14.31 -5.20 -24.72
C ALA A 376 12.91 -4.61 -24.48
N ALA A 377 12.79 -3.30 -24.56
CA ALA A 377 11.50 -2.61 -24.44
C ALA A 377 10.47 -3.14 -25.44
N GLY A 378 9.29 -3.52 -24.94
CA GLY A 378 8.19 -4.06 -25.75
C GLY A 378 8.40 -5.47 -26.31
N SER A 379 9.53 -6.13 -26.01
CA SER A 379 9.74 -7.54 -26.38
C SER A 379 9.20 -8.47 -25.32
N GLN A 380 8.44 -9.49 -25.75
CA GLN A 380 8.01 -10.59 -24.87
C GLN A 380 9.09 -11.67 -24.72
N GLU A 381 9.89 -11.86 -25.77
CA GLU A 381 10.98 -12.83 -25.77
C GLU A 381 12.26 -12.21 -25.20
N PRO A 382 13.01 -12.94 -24.35
CA PRO A 382 14.31 -12.49 -23.90
C PRO A 382 15.30 -12.38 -25.06
N VAL A 383 16.12 -11.33 -25.04
CA VAL A 383 17.18 -11.08 -26.03
C VAL A 383 18.50 -11.76 -25.65
N SER A 384 18.67 -12.09 -24.36
CA SER A 384 19.81 -12.82 -23.82
C SER A 384 19.35 -13.70 -22.65
N THR A 385 19.88 -14.92 -22.55
CA THR A 385 19.49 -15.89 -21.51
C THR A 385 20.69 -16.65 -20.95
N VAL A 386 20.67 -16.87 -19.65
CA VAL A 386 21.58 -17.73 -18.89
C VAL A 386 20.80 -18.96 -18.44
N SER A 387 21.23 -20.15 -18.86
CA SER A 387 20.54 -21.40 -18.51
C SER A 387 20.60 -21.69 -17.01
N ALA A 388 19.53 -22.31 -16.51
CA ALA A 388 19.43 -22.72 -15.11
C ALA A 388 20.60 -23.63 -14.71
N SER A 389 21.28 -23.27 -13.64
CA SER A 389 22.42 -24.00 -13.10
C SER A 389 22.33 -24.09 -11.57
N THR A 390 22.88 -25.15 -10.99
CA THR A 390 22.93 -25.33 -9.54
C THR A 390 23.86 -24.32 -8.89
N VAL A 391 23.42 -23.73 -7.77
CA VAL A 391 24.15 -22.76 -6.96
C VAL A 391 24.09 -23.22 -5.51
N GLY A 392 25.25 -23.46 -4.91
CA GLY A 392 25.36 -23.78 -3.49
C GLY A 392 25.26 -22.53 -2.63
N LEU A 393 24.47 -22.58 -1.56
CA LEU A 393 24.19 -21.46 -0.65
C LEU A 393 24.95 -21.61 0.68
N ALA A 394 26.14 -22.21 0.65
CA ALA A 394 26.91 -22.49 1.85
C ALA A 394 27.23 -21.21 2.63
N GLY A 395 26.90 -21.17 3.92
CA GLY A 395 27.14 -20.02 4.79
C GLY A 395 26.09 -18.92 4.72
N MET A 396 24.95 -19.15 4.05
CA MET A 396 23.78 -18.27 4.15
C MET A 396 22.92 -18.62 5.37
N HIS A 397 22.48 -17.58 6.07
CA HIS A 397 21.58 -17.63 7.21
C HIS A 397 20.30 -16.86 6.89
N THR A 398 19.19 -17.31 7.45
CA THR A 398 17.92 -16.60 7.36
C THR A 398 17.85 -15.57 8.50
N PRO A 399 17.71 -14.26 8.21
CA PRO A 399 17.62 -13.24 9.24
C PRO A 399 16.23 -13.24 9.91
N GLU A 400 15.20 -13.75 9.23
CA GLU A 400 13.87 -13.91 9.82
C GLU A 400 13.81 -15.17 10.69
N VAL A 401 13.46 -15.00 11.96
CA VAL A 401 13.47 -16.03 13.00
C VAL A 401 12.13 -16.08 13.73
N HIS A 402 11.93 -17.11 14.56
CA HIS A 402 10.78 -17.20 15.48
C HIS A 402 11.27 -16.89 16.90
N LEU A 403 11.24 -15.62 17.29
CA LEU A 403 11.87 -15.07 18.48
C LEU A 403 11.45 -15.80 19.76
N SER A 404 10.17 -16.15 19.88
CA SER A 404 9.65 -16.85 21.07
C SER A 404 10.16 -18.29 21.22
N SER A 405 10.66 -18.89 20.14
CA SER A 405 11.18 -20.27 20.08
C SER A 405 12.71 -20.36 20.02
N LEU A 406 13.41 -19.21 19.93
CA LEU A 406 14.87 -19.18 19.85
C LEU A 406 15.53 -19.64 21.14
N LYS A 407 16.67 -20.31 20.97
CA LYS A 407 17.60 -20.66 22.04
C LYS A 407 18.93 -19.92 21.86
N PRO A 408 19.68 -19.69 22.96
CA PRO A 408 20.97 -19.00 22.88
C PRO A 408 21.93 -19.63 21.86
N GLU A 409 21.89 -20.95 21.70
CA GLU A 409 22.73 -21.72 20.77
C GLU A 409 22.38 -21.56 19.28
N ASP A 410 21.19 -21.06 18.93
CA ASP A 410 20.76 -20.91 17.53
C ASP A 410 21.53 -19.79 16.80
N GLY A 411 22.10 -18.84 17.55
CA GLY A 411 22.93 -17.75 17.05
C GLY A 411 24.45 -18.03 17.12
N PRO A 412 25.30 -17.01 16.90
CA PRO A 412 24.94 -15.59 16.80
C PRO A 412 24.39 -15.22 15.41
N PHE A 413 23.56 -14.19 15.37
CA PHE A 413 22.98 -13.65 14.14
C PHE A 413 23.53 -12.25 13.85
N PRO A 414 24.06 -11.98 12.64
CA PRO A 414 24.54 -10.64 12.27
C PRO A 414 23.39 -9.64 12.13
N VAL A 415 22.22 -10.12 11.70
CA VAL A 415 20.94 -9.41 11.63
C VAL A 415 19.86 -10.43 11.99
N LEU A 416 18.88 -10.03 12.79
CA LEU A 416 17.73 -10.89 13.06
C LEU A 416 16.44 -10.08 13.28
N TYR A 417 15.33 -10.62 12.80
CA TYR A 417 14.01 -10.03 12.99
C TYR A 417 12.91 -11.08 12.92
N GLU A 418 11.72 -10.73 13.36
CA GLU A 418 10.48 -11.44 13.10
C GLU A 418 9.43 -10.42 12.66
N ALA A 419 8.70 -10.77 11.61
CA ALA A 419 7.53 -10.03 11.19
C ALA A 419 6.29 -10.74 11.78
N PHE A 420 5.52 -10.01 12.57
CA PHE A 420 4.21 -10.44 13.00
C PHE A 420 3.15 -9.81 12.09
N TYR A 421 2.30 -10.63 11.49
CA TYR A 421 1.39 -10.23 10.43
C TYR A 421 0.14 -11.13 10.35
N TYR A 422 -0.95 -10.56 9.82
CA TYR A 422 -2.16 -11.29 9.45
C TYR A 422 -2.03 -11.97 8.06
N TYR A 423 -3.07 -12.60 7.52
CA TYR A 423 -2.98 -13.28 6.22
C TYR A 423 -2.42 -12.40 5.09
N ALA A 424 -1.71 -12.99 4.13
CA ALA A 424 -1.17 -12.24 3.01
C ALA A 424 -2.28 -11.50 2.24
N LEU A 425 -1.95 -10.33 1.68
CA LEU A 425 -2.89 -9.65 0.78
C LEU A 425 -3.18 -10.54 -0.43
N PRO A 426 -4.45 -10.78 -0.77
CA PRO A 426 -4.79 -11.50 -1.99
C PRO A 426 -4.40 -10.68 -3.22
N ASN A 427 -4.02 -11.35 -4.31
CA ASN A 427 -3.91 -10.69 -5.61
C ASN A 427 -5.33 -10.31 -6.09
N PRO A 428 -5.61 -9.03 -6.39
CA PRO A 428 -6.96 -8.60 -6.80
C PRO A 428 -7.45 -9.29 -8.09
N ARG A 429 -6.53 -9.64 -9.00
CA ARG A 429 -6.86 -10.39 -10.23
C ARG A 429 -7.34 -11.80 -9.91
N ASP A 430 -6.72 -12.46 -8.93
CA ASP A 430 -7.10 -13.79 -8.51
C ASP A 430 -8.50 -13.77 -7.88
N MET A 431 -8.79 -12.77 -7.04
CA MET A 431 -10.12 -12.57 -6.46
C MET A 431 -11.19 -12.34 -7.53
N SER A 432 -10.96 -11.46 -8.50
CA SER A 432 -11.94 -11.18 -9.56
C SER A 432 -12.12 -12.39 -10.48
N CYS A 433 -11.02 -13.01 -10.91
CA CYS A 433 -11.04 -14.20 -11.75
C CYS A 433 -11.76 -15.36 -11.09
N THR A 434 -11.62 -15.53 -9.77
CA THR A 434 -12.35 -16.56 -9.02
C THR A 434 -13.86 -16.36 -9.13
N VAL A 435 -14.35 -15.13 -8.96
CA VAL A 435 -15.79 -14.81 -9.09
C VAL A 435 -16.26 -14.93 -10.53
N ILE A 436 -15.57 -14.28 -11.48
CA ILE A 436 -16.00 -14.17 -12.88
C ILE A 436 -15.99 -15.53 -13.58
N LYS A 437 -14.97 -16.37 -13.35
CA LYS A 437 -14.95 -17.73 -13.91
C LYS A 437 -16.06 -18.62 -13.33
N SER A 438 -16.48 -18.37 -12.09
CA SER A 438 -17.50 -19.20 -11.44
C SER A 438 -18.93 -18.77 -11.75
N LEU A 439 -19.19 -17.46 -11.84
CA LEU A 439 -20.54 -16.89 -11.94
C LEU A 439 -20.81 -16.14 -13.25
N GLY A 440 -19.80 -16.00 -14.10
CA GLY A 440 -19.85 -15.24 -15.36
C GLY A 440 -19.53 -13.76 -15.20
N ASP A 441 -19.26 -13.10 -16.33
CA ASP A 441 -18.97 -11.65 -16.42
C ASP A 441 -20.26 -10.82 -16.38
N LYS A 442 -20.94 -10.85 -15.22
CA LYS A 442 -22.23 -10.19 -14.99
C LYS A 442 -22.18 -9.08 -13.92
N PHE A 443 -20.99 -8.79 -13.43
CA PHE A 443 -20.74 -7.78 -12.41
C PHE A 443 -19.96 -6.63 -13.00
N ASP A 444 -20.39 -5.42 -12.75
CA ASP A 444 -19.65 -4.21 -13.06
C ASP A 444 -18.59 -3.95 -11.98
N PHE A 445 -18.93 -4.24 -10.73
CA PHE A 445 -18.08 -4.02 -9.56
C PHE A 445 -18.05 -5.22 -8.62
N LEU A 446 -16.96 -5.41 -7.88
CA LEU A 446 -16.83 -6.44 -6.83
C LEU A 446 -16.34 -5.81 -5.52
N ALA A 447 -17.14 -5.93 -4.46
CA ALA A 447 -16.77 -5.50 -3.11
C ALA A 447 -16.54 -6.73 -2.23
N TYR A 448 -15.38 -6.80 -1.57
CA TYR A 448 -14.96 -7.95 -0.78
C TYR A 448 -15.01 -7.64 0.73
N TYR A 449 -15.51 -8.58 1.52
CA TYR A 449 -15.62 -8.52 2.98
C TYR A 449 -15.17 -9.85 3.60
N SER A 450 -14.57 -9.86 4.79
CA SER A 450 -14.02 -11.10 5.38
C SER A 450 -14.20 -11.21 6.90
N ASP A 451 -14.15 -12.45 7.39
CA ASP A 451 -14.07 -12.78 8.82
C ASP A 451 -12.64 -12.71 9.39
N PHE A 452 -11.66 -12.39 8.55
CA PHE A 452 -10.24 -12.35 8.91
C PHE A 452 -9.60 -11.05 8.40
N ARG A 453 -8.52 -10.63 9.05
CA ARG A 453 -7.68 -9.52 8.60
C ARG A 453 -6.63 -10.00 7.60
N VAL A 454 -6.17 -9.08 6.76
CA VAL A 454 -4.98 -9.25 5.90
C VAL A 454 -3.86 -8.34 6.40
N ASP A 455 -2.62 -8.60 5.96
CA ASP A 455 -1.39 -7.88 6.30
C ASP A 455 -1.35 -6.47 5.69
N ASN A 456 -2.31 -5.63 6.09
CA ASN A 456 -2.40 -4.24 5.73
C ASN A 456 -2.65 -3.39 6.98
N GLN A 457 -2.01 -2.22 7.01
CA GLN A 457 -2.05 -1.27 8.12
C GLN A 457 -3.34 -0.43 8.14
N GLU A 458 -4.15 -0.54 7.10
CA GLU A 458 -5.43 0.16 6.98
C GLU A 458 -6.57 -0.83 6.80
N ALA A 459 -7.70 -0.52 7.45
CA ALA A 459 -8.90 -1.33 7.38
C ALA A 459 -9.67 -1.13 6.07
N GLY A 460 -9.62 0.09 5.51
CA GLY A 460 -10.20 0.37 4.21
C GLY A 460 -9.34 -0.15 3.07
N THR A 461 -9.87 -0.04 1.85
CA THR A 461 -9.30 -0.70 0.68
C THR A 461 -9.40 0.20 -0.54
N PRO A 462 -8.29 0.46 -1.26
CA PRO A 462 -8.40 1.08 -2.57
C PRO A 462 -9.10 0.14 -3.57
N SER A 463 -9.40 0.66 -4.76
CA SER A 463 -9.86 -0.09 -5.92
C SER A 463 -8.78 -0.35 -6.97
N ASN A 464 -8.96 -1.42 -7.73
CA ASN A 464 -8.30 -1.60 -9.02
C ASN A 464 -9.19 -2.36 -10.01
N GLY A 465 -8.77 -2.37 -11.28
CA GLY A 465 -9.52 -3.10 -12.31
C GLY A 465 -9.09 -2.77 -13.73
N PRO A 466 -9.74 -3.41 -14.71
CA PRO A 466 -9.42 -3.22 -16.11
C PRO A 466 -10.15 -2.05 -16.76
N LEU A 467 -11.00 -1.32 -16.03
CA LEU A 467 -11.86 -0.25 -16.56
C LEU A 467 -12.74 -0.76 -17.71
N GLY A 468 -13.32 -1.96 -17.53
CA GLY A 468 -14.37 -2.56 -18.34
C GLY A 468 -15.57 -1.63 -18.58
N ALA A 469 -16.39 -1.93 -19.58
CA ALA A 469 -17.63 -1.22 -19.86
C ALA A 469 -18.57 -2.07 -20.73
N VAL A 470 -19.88 -1.83 -20.58
CA VAL A 470 -20.91 -2.39 -21.46
C VAL A 470 -21.04 -1.52 -22.72
N GLY A 471 -21.01 -2.13 -23.91
CA GLY A 471 -21.23 -1.42 -25.18
C GLY A 471 -20.01 -0.70 -25.76
N GLY A 472 -18.80 -0.98 -25.25
CA GLY A 472 -17.53 -0.44 -25.75
C GLY A 472 -16.77 0.36 -24.69
N ALA A 473 -15.50 0.68 -24.97
CA ALA A 473 -14.65 1.42 -24.05
C ALA A 473 -15.20 2.83 -23.76
N VAL A 474 -15.07 3.26 -22.50
CA VAL A 474 -15.40 4.62 -22.05
C VAL A 474 -14.19 5.53 -22.31
N THR A 475 -14.40 6.64 -23.03
CA THR A 475 -13.38 7.65 -23.33
C THR A 475 -13.76 9.03 -22.78
N GLY A 476 -12.84 9.99 -22.81
CA GLY A 476 -13.06 11.35 -22.30
C GLY A 476 -13.00 11.46 -20.77
N ILE A 477 -12.32 10.51 -20.11
CA ILE A 477 -12.20 10.41 -18.65
C ILE A 477 -10.75 10.40 -18.14
N GLY A 478 -9.76 10.78 -18.96
CA GLY A 478 -8.35 10.77 -18.56
C GLY A 478 -7.73 9.38 -18.36
N ALA A 479 -8.44 8.30 -18.69
CA ALA A 479 -7.99 6.92 -18.55
C ALA A 479 -8.50 6.02 -19.68
N ASN A 480 -7.78 4.92 -19.93
CA ASN A 480 -8.11 3.93 -20.97
C ASN A 480 -8.33 2.54 -20.36
N GLN A 481 -9.26 1.79 -20.95
CA GLN A 481 -9.47 0.37 -20.68
C GLN A 481 -8.18 -0.42 -20.94
N ARG A 482 -7.87 -1.38 -20.06
CA ARG A 482 -6.62 -2.16 -20.09
C ARG A 482 -6.77 -3.48 -19.35
N GLY A 483 -5.98 -4.50 -19.70
CA GLY A 483 -5.84 -5.70 -18.86
C GLY A 483 -7.09 -6.55 -18.68
N LEU A 484 -8.09 -6.48 -19.56
CA LEU A 484 -9.34 -7.26 -19.44
C LEU A 484 -9.09 -8.76 -19.20
N GLU A 485 -8.20 -9.35 -20.00
CA GLU A 485 -7.84 -10.77 -19.90
C GLU A 485 -7.19 -11.10 -18.55
N SER A 486 -6.39 -10.17 -18.00
CA SER A 486 -5.75 -10.34 -16.69
C SER A 486 -6.75 -10.46 -15.53
N TYR A 487 -7.97 -9.92 -15.69
CA TYR A 487 -9.07 -10.02 -14.72
C TYR A 487 -10.13 -11.06 -15.13
N CYS A 488 -9.85 -11.87 -16.15
CA CYS A 488 -10.75 -12.90 -16.68
C CYS A 488 -12.11 -12.37 -17.17
N THR A 489 -12.18 -11.09 -17.53
CA THR A 489 -13.40 -10.44 -18.02
C THR A 489 -13.36 -10.24 -19.54
N PRO A 490 -14.44 -10.58 -20.25
CA PRO A 490 -14.65 -10.14 -21.62
C PRO A 490 -14.88 -8.63 -21.78
N GLY A 491 -15.21 -7.90 -20.71
CA GLY A 491 -15.42 -6.46 -20.82
C GLY A 491 -16.30 -5.83 -19.76
N ARG A 492 -17.19 -6.56 -19.07
CA ARG A 492 -18.17 -5.94 -18.17
C ARG A 492 -17.55 -5.50 -16.85
N PHE A 493 -16.70 -6.32 -16.24
CA PHE A 493 -16.07 -6.01 -14.96
C PHE A 493 -15.17 -4.78 -15.07
N GLN A 494 -15.44 -3.78 -14.24
CA GLN A 494 -14.80 -2.48 -14.33
C GLN A 494 -13.70 -2.30 -13.28
N TRP A 495 -14.01 -2.64 -12.02
CA TRP A 495 -13.07 -2.61 -10.90
C TRP A 495 -13.62 -3.37 -9.68
N GLY A 496 -12.76 -3.72 -8.72
CA GLY A 496 -13.15 -4.23 -7.41
C GLY A 496 -12.19 -3.79 -6.29
N PHE A 497 -12.57 -4.03 -5.05
CA PHE A 497 -11.68 -3.79 -3.91
C PHE A 497 -10.41 -4.64 -4.04
N VAL A 498 -9.24 -4.05 -3.73
CA VAL A 498 -7.97 -4.77 -3.80
C VAL A 498 -7.82 -5.81 -2.68
N GLN A 499 -8.54 -5.63 -1.58
CA GLN A 499 -8.52 -6.55 -0.45
C GLN A 499 -9.90 -6.64 0.20
N PRO A 500 -10.22 -7.74 0.91
CA PRO A 500 -11.43 -7.81 1.69
C PRO A 500 -11.37 -6.89 2.91
N VAL A 501 -12.47 -6.20 3.19
CA VAL A 501 -12.64 -5.40 4.40
C VAL A 501 -13.04 -6.33 5.55
N TYR A 502 -12.29 -6.30 6.64
CA TYR A 502 -12.54 -7.14 7.80
C TYR A 502 -13.84 -6.75 8.53
N VAL A 503 -14.66 -7.74 8.90
CA VAL A 503 -15.94 -7.56 9.59
C VAL A 503 -15.82 -6.73 10.86
N GLY A 504 -14.74 -6.86 11.62
CA GLY A 504 -14.53 -6.10 12.85
C GLY A 504 -14.10 -4.64 12.65
N SER A 505 -13.78 -4.20 11.43
CA SER A 505 -13.36 -2.82 11.16
C SER A 505 -14.49 -1.81 11.36
N ASN A 506 -14.15 -0.55 11.67
CA ASN A 506 -15.12 0.53 11.80
C ASN A 506 -15.98 0.69 10.54
N GLN A 507 -15.38 0.44 9.37
CA GLN A 507 -16.03 0.58 8.08
C GLN A 507 -17.24 -0.36 7.90
N MET A 508 -17.20 -1.56 8.49
CA MET A 508 -18.29 -2.53 8.38
C MET A 508 -19.38 -2.37 9.45
N GLN A 509 -19.14 -1.55 10.46
CA GLN A 509 -20.12 -1.37 11.53
C GLN A 509 -21.32 -0.57 11.03
N GLU A 510 -22.51 -0.97 11.51
CA GLU A 510 -23.76 -0.30 11.17
C GLU A 510 -23.72 1.17 11.60
N ARG A 511 -23.23 1.44 12.82
CA ARG A 511 -23.11 2.76 13.42
C ARG A 511 -21.91 2.75 14.39
N PRO A 512 -21.35 3.91 14.76
CA PRO A 512 -20.44 4.00 15.90
C PRO A 512 -21.12 3.44 17.16
N PRO A 513 -20.38 2.79 18.07
CA PRO A 513 -20.91 2.42 19.38
C PRO A 513 -21.26 3.69 20.17
N ALA A 514 -22.21 3.57 21.11
CA ALA A 514 -22.73 4.72 21.86
C ALA A 514 -21.68 5.44 22.73
N ASP A 515 -20.59 4.76 23.07
CA ASP A 515 -19.45 5.28 23.83
C ASP A 515 -18.24 5.62 22.93
N ALA A 516 -18.42 5.65 21.60
CA ALA A 516 -17.38 6.11 20.69
C ALA A 516 -16.93 7.54 21.05
N PRO A 517 -15.62 7.80 21.12
CA PRO A 517 -15.13 9.14 21.40
C PRO A 517 -15.53 10.07 20.25
N VAL A 518 -16.10 11.23 20.58
CA VAL A 518 -16.39 12.26 19.57
C VAL A 518 -15.06 12.74 18.99
N GLY A 519 -14.89 12.50 17.69
CA GLY A 519 -13.69 12.85 16.96
C GLY A 519 -13.70 14.27 16.39
N THR A 520 -12.85 14.45 15.39
CA THR A 520 -12.80 15.67 14.55
C THR A 520 -13.71 15.53 13.34
N ASP A 521 -13.78 16.56 12.49
CA ASP A 521 -14.44 16.56 11.17
C ASP A 521 -14.02 15.43 10.19
N ARG A 522 -13.04 14.60 10.56
CA ARG A 522 -12.61 13.38 9.85
C ARG A 522 -13.20 12.09 10.39
N ASP A 523 -14.02 12.16 11.42
CA ASP A 523 -14.67 11.05 12.10
C ASP A 523 -16.19 11.23 12.00
N ILE A 524 -16.92 10.16 11.70
CA ILE A 524 -18.37 10.25 11.52
C ILE A 524 -19.10 10.67 12.79
N THR A 525 -18.52 10.39 13.98
CA THR A 525 -19.07 10.81 15.27
C THR A 525 -19.18 12.32 15.40
N PHE A 526 -18.32 13.10 14.72
CA PHE A 526 -18.45 14.57 14.68
C PHE A 526 -19.76 15.02 14.04
N TYR A 527 -20.28 14.24 13.10
CA TYR A 527 -21.51 14.53 12.37
C TYR A 527 -22.76 13.86 12.97
N GLU A 528 -22.65 13.22 14.14
CA GLU A 528 -23.73 12.42 14.71
C GLU A 528 -25.03 13.22 14.88
N GLN A 529 -24.96 14.40 15.49
CA GLN A 529 -26.13 15.26 15.67
C GLN A 529 -26.73 15.70 14.32
N GLN A 530 -25.90 16.22 13.42
CA GLN A 530 -26.35 16.69 12.11
C GLN A 530 -27.04 15.58 11.30
N LEU A 531 -26.47 14.37 11.32
CA LEU A 531 -27.00 13.22 10.58
C LEU A 531 -28.23 12.59 11.24
N ALA A 532 -28.37 12.72 12.57
CA ALA A 532 -29.56 12.30 13.31
C ALA A 532 -30.75 13.21 13.05
N GLU A 533 -30.54 14.53 12.94
CA GLU A 533 -31.62 15.51 12.70
C GLU A 533 -32.31 15.33 11.34
N ILE A 534 -31.59 14.78 10.34
CA ILE A 534 -32.11 14.54 8.99
C ILE A 534 -32.70 13.14 8.80
N SER A 535 -32.64 12.27 9.81
CA SER A 535 -33.13 10.89 9.71
C SER A 535 -34.47 10.70 10.42
N ALA A 536 -35.30 9.79 9.90
CA ALA A 536 -36.64 9.55 10.44
C ALA A 536 -36.63 8.90 11.84
N ASP A 537 -35.57 8.17 12.19
CA ASP A 537 -35.41 7.50 13.48
C ASP A 537 -34.62 8.32 14.51
N GLY A 538 -34.21 9.56 14.15
CA GLY A 538 -33.41 10.43 15.01
C GLY A 538 -32.02 9.88 15.31
N LYS A 539 -31.50 9.00 14.44
CA LYS A 539 -30.16 8.39 14.57
C LYS A 539 -29.35 8.59 13.31
N MET A 540 -28.03 8.53 13.42
CA MET A 540 -27.16 8.49 12.25
C MET A 540 -27.60 7.39 11.28
N PRO A 541 -27.59 7.63 9.96
CA PRO A 541 -27.83 6.58 8.98
C PRO A 541 -26.90 5.38 9.13
N GLN A 542 -27.40 4.21 8.78
CA GLN A 542 -26.63 2.98 8.85
C GLN A 542 -25.52 2.95 7.78
N TYR A 543 -24.38 2.38 8.12
CA TYR A 543 -23.26 2.04 7.23
C TYR A 543 -22.64 3.23 6.47
N MET A 544 -22.63 4.43 7.06
CA MET A 544 -22.08 5.63 6.41
C MET A 544 -20.63 5.48 5.95
N TYR A 545 -19.77 4.84 6.75
CA TYR A 545 -18.39 4.56 6.34
C TYR A 545 -18.30 3.59 5.16
N ALA A 546 -19.11 2.53 5.13
CA ALA A 546 -19.15 1.63 3.98
C ALA A 546 -19.60 2.35 2.71
N MET A 547 -20.61 3.24 2.81
CA MET A 547 -21.10 4.01 1.66
C MET A 547 -20.01 4.92 1.11
N SER A 548 -19.30 5.64 1.98
CA SER A 548 -18.21 6.51 1.54
C SER A 548 -17.11 5.72 0.83
N GLN A 549 -16.65 4.59 1.41
CA GLN A 549 -15.60 3.79 0.78
C GLN A 549 -16.04 3.23 -0.57
N ILE A 550 -17.19 2.55 -0.67
CA ILE A 550 -17.62 1.94 -1.94
C ILE A 550 -17.81 3.03 -3.00
N ALA A 551 -18.44 4.16 -2.64
CA ALA A 551 -18.71 5.26 -3.58
C ALA A 551 -17.44 5.96 -4.06
N HIS A 552 -16.50 6.24 -3.14
CA HIS A 552 -15.21 6.85 -3.46
C HIS A 552 -14.40 5.96 -4.39
N GLU A 553 -14.26 4.68 -4.03
CA GLU A 553 -13.50 3.72 -4.82
C GLU A 553 -14.18 3.43 -6.17
N MET A 554 -15.51 3.55 -6.25
CA MET A 554 -16.25 3.50 -7.51
C MET A 554 -16.01 4.71 -8.38
N GLY A 555 -15.97 5.91 -7.79
CA GLY A 555 -15.78 7.14 -8.55
C GLY A 555 -14.45 7.17 -9.31
N HIS A 556 -13.40 6.51 -8.79
CA HIS A 556 -12.13 6.31 -9.51
C HIS A 556 -12.27 5.62 -10.88
N ARG A 557 -13.39 4.94 -11.15
CA ARG A 557 -13.68 4.38 -12.48
C ARG A 557 -13.76 5.45 -13.57
N TRP A 558 -14.26 6.63 -13.25
CA TRP A 558 -14.53 7.71 -14.21
C TRP A 558 -13.81 9.02 -13.88
N ALA A 559 -13.56 9.25 -12.60
CA ALA A 559 -13.02 10.49 -12.08
C ALA A 559 -11.57 10.32 -11.64
N ALA A 560 -10.93 11.47 -11.40
CA ALA A 560 -9.50 11.63 -11.23
C ALA A 560 -8.67 11.32 -12.48
N PHE A 561 -7.51 11.96 -12.59
CA PHE A 561 -6.67 12.01 -13.80
C PHE A 561 -7.18 12.89 -14.95
N VAL A 562 -8.36 13.51 -14.82
CA VAL A 562 -8.92 14.46 -15.80
C VAL A 562 -8.23 15.82 -15.73
N SER A 563 -7.98 16.40 -16.90
CA SER A 563 -7.44 17.74 -17.09
C SER A 563 -8.44 18.68 -17.76
N ALA A 564 -8.15 19.98 -17.75
CA ALA A 564 -8.89 20.98 -18.51
C ALA A 564 -7.94 21.94 -19.23
N LYS A 565 -8.35 22.43 -20.39
CA LYS A 565 -7.70 23.55 -21.08
C LYS A 565 -8.21 24.88 -20.55
N LEU A 566 -7.27 25.73 -20.13
CA LEU A 566 -7.51 27.12 -19.76
C LEU A 566 -6.65 28.02 -20.67
N GLY A 567 -7.28 28.60 -21.69
CA GLY A 567 -6.55 29.30 -22.74
C GLY A 567 -5.62 28.35 -23.50
N GLY A 568 -4.31 28.62 -23.48
CA GLY A 568 -3.29 27.77 -24.10
C GLY A 568 -2.67 26.71 -23.17
N GLU A 569 -3.04 26.70 -21.89
CA GLU A 569 -2.48 25.78 -20.87
C GLU A 569 -3.43 24.60 -20.63
N THR A 570 -2.89 23.39 -20.47
CA THR A 570 -3.62 22.23 -19.94
C THR A 570 -3.25 22.05 -18.47
N ILE A 571 -4.23 22.09 -17.57
CA ILE A 571 -4.03 21.90 -16.14
C ILE A 571 -4.71 20.61 -15.66
N PRO A 572 -4.10 19.85 -14.74
CA PRO A 572 -4.79 18.75 -14.08
C PRO A 572 -5.84 19.29 -13.11
N LEU A 573 -7.02 18.66 -13.08
CA LEU A 573 -8.06 18.98 -12.08
C LEU A 573 -7.89 18.16 -10.78
N GLY A 574 -6.96 17.20 -10.78
CA GLY A 574 -6.66 16.35 -9.64
C GLY A 574 -5.81 15.13 -10.04
N PRO A 575 -4.70 14.79 -9.34
CA PRO A 575 -3.83 13.71 -9.79
C PRO A 575 -4.43 12.33 -9.58
N VAL A 576 -5.18 12.12 -8.49
CA VAL A 576 -5.89 10.87 -8.16
C VAL A 576 -7.21 11.15 -7.42
N HIS A 577 -7.42 12.35 -6.91
CA HIS A 577 -8.66 12.90 -6.37
C HIS A 577 -8.77 14.33 -6.89
N TRP A 578 -9.97 14.91 -6.87
CA TRP A 578 -10.12 16.32 -7.21
C TRP A 578 -9.22 17.19 -6.33
N ALA A 579 -8.57 18.18 -6.95
CA ALA A 579 -7.74 19.12 -6.23
C ALA A 579 -8.62 19.88 -5.23
N ARG A 580 -8.15 20.06 -3.99
CA ARG A 580 -8.91 20.72 -2.92
C ARG A 580 -9.59 22.03 -3.34
N GLY A 581 -8.92 22.83 -4.16
CA GLY A 581 -9.45 24.12 -4.64
C GLY A 581 -10.42 24.01 -5.82
N LEU A 582 -10.68 22.81 -6.36
CA LEU A 582 -11.68 22.61 -7.41
C LEU A 582 -13.07 22.79 -6.82
N GLU A 583 -13.87 23.63 -7.47
CA GLU A 583 -15.30 23.71 -7.20
C GLU A 583 -15.98 22.43 -7.69
N ALA A 584 -16.38 21.59 -6.73
CA ALA A 584 -16.89 20.24 -6.94
C ALA A 584 -18.18 20.01 -6.16
N SER A 585 -19.08 21.00 -6.14
CA SER A 585 -20.40 20.88 -5.52
C SER A 585 -21.21 19.72 -6.10
N VAL A 586 -21.83 18.95 -5.20
CA VAL A 586 -22.65 17.78 -5.52
C VAL A 586 -23.97 18.18 -6.18
N ALA A 587 -24.34 17.48 -7.25
CA ALA A 587 -25.59 17.74 -7.98
C ALA A 587 -26.82 17.15 -7.26
N PHE A 588 -26.65 15.97 -6.65
CA PHE A 588 -27.69 15.26 -5.91
C PHE A 588 -27.15 14.89 -4.53
N PRO A 589 -27.28 15.79 -3.53
CA PRO A 589 -26.72 15.58 -2.20
C PRO A 589 -27.31 14.34 -1.54
N TYR A 590 -26.48 13.57 -0.84
CA TYR A 590 -26.94 12.34 -0.19
C TYR A 590 -27.71 12.64 1.10
N ARG A 591 -27.17 13.51 1.95
CA ARG A 591 -27.67 13.75 3.31
C ARG A 591 -27.69 15.22 3.70
N ARG A 592 -26.65 15.97 3.32
CA ARG A 592 -26.48 17.37 3.73
C ARG A 592 -26.92 18.30 2.59
N PRO A 593 -27.44 19.51 2.89
CA PRO A 593 -27.90 20.44 1.85
C PRO A 593 -26.78 20.98 0.96
N THR A 594 -25.54 20.96 1.46
CA THR A 594 -24.33 21.32 0.72
C THR A 594 -23.30 20.24 0.96
N GLU A 595 -22.79 19.66 -0.13
CA GLU A 595 -21.80 18.60 -0.12
C GLU A 595 -20.76 18.89 -1.21
N ALA A 596 -19.49 18.65 -0.90
CA ALA A 596 -18.43 18.46 -1.88
C ALA A 596 -18.48 17.02 -2.41
N SER A 597 -17.94 16.80 -3.61
CA SER A 597 -17.89 15.47 -4.21
C SER A 597 -17.16 14.47 -3.32
N ILE A 598 -17.68 13.25 -3.27
CA ILE A 598 -17.01 12.09 -2.67
C ILE A 598 -15.60 11.84 -3.25
N MET A 599 -15.30 12.38 -4.44
CA MET A 599 -13.98 12.31 -5.09
C MET A 599 -13.00 13.42 -4.66
N GLY A 600 -13.38 14.23 -3.66
CA GLY A 600 -12.63 15.39 -3.18
C GLY A 600 -13.05 16.70 -3.83
N GLY A 601 -12.20 17.71 -3.70
CA GLY A 601 -12.51 19.09 -4.12
C GLY A 601 -13.08 19.89 -2.96
N GLY A 602 -13.97 20.83 -3.26
CA GLY A 602 -14.75 21.50 -2.24
C GLY A 602 -16.02 22.14 -2.78
N ALA A 603 -16.93 22.47 -1.87
CA ALA A 603 -18.04 23.37 -2.15
C ALA A 603 -17.62 24.78 -1.70
N TRP A 604 -17.38 25.68 -2.64
CA TRP A 604 -16.78 26.98 -2.40
C TRP A 604 -17.74 28.14 -2.69
N GLN A 605 -17.67 29.15 -1.83
CA GLN A 605 -18.29 30.45 -2.05
C GLN A 605 -17.23 31.50 -2.36
N ASP A 606 -17.46 32.30 -3.41
CA ASP A 606 -16.72 33.53 -3.65
C ASP A 606 -17.29 34.64 -2.77
N ASN A 607 -16.45 35.25 -1.93
CA ASN A 607 -16.85 36.36 -1.05
C ASN A 607 -16.80 37.71 -1.78
N PHE A 608 -16.39 37.73 -3.05
CA PHE A 608 -16.26 38.91 -3.93
C PHE A 608 -15.27 39.97 -3.44
N ASP A 609 -14.35 39.60 -2.53
CA ASP A 609 -13.29 40.46 -1.98
C ASP A 609 -11.88 39.86 -2.18
N GLY A 610 -11.77 38.82 -3.01
CA GLY A 610 -10.55 38.05 -3.20
C GLY A 610 -10.34 36.93 -2.18
N THR A 611 -11.33 36.67 -1.33
CA THR A 611 -11.37 35.50 -0.44
C THR A 611 -12.49 34.53 -0.81
N TYR A 612 -12.35 33.30 -0.35
CA TYR A 612 -13.24 32.17 -0.66
C TYR A 612 -13.55 31.40 0.62
N THR A 613 -14.82 31.13 0.86
CA THR A 613 -15.28 30.32 2.00
C THR A 613 -15.50 28.89 1.55
N GLN A 614 -14.91 27.92 2.25
CA GLN A 614 -15.10 26.50 1.98
C GLN A 614 -16.24 25.96 2.85
N PHE A 615 -17.39 25.64 2.26
CA PHE A 615 -18.52 25.07 2.99
C PHE A 615 -18.36 23.58 3.26
N ASP A 616 -17.68 22.88 2.36
CA ASP A 616 -17.40 21.45 2.51
C ASP A 616 -16.13 21.10 1.74
N ASP A 617 -15.38 20.12 2.23
CA ASP A 617 -14.10 19.69 1.64
C ASP A 617 -13.97 18.18 1.53
N ASP A 618 -15.13 17.50 1.59
CA ASP A 618 -15.19 16.09 1.93
C ASP A 618 -14.27 15.24 1.05
N TYR A 619 -13.53 14.40 1.76
CA TYR A 619 -12.61 13.44 1.19
C TYR A 619 -12.98 12.00 1.56
N TYR A 620 -13.77 11.77 2.62
CA TYR A 620 -14.20 10.44 3.07
C TYR A 620 -15.38 10.41 4.07
N VAL A 621 -15.71 11.49 4.80
CA VAL A 621 -16.67 11.42 5.91
C VAL A 621 -17.40 12.75 6.10
N PRO A 622 -18.75 12.76 6.21
CA PRO A 622 -19.66 11.64 5.98
C PRO A 622 -19.75 11.26 4.50
N ALA A 623 -20.36 10.12 4.14
CA ALA A 623 -20.63 9.84 2.72
C ALA A 623 -21.42 10.98 2.06
N THR A 624 -20.98 11.40 0.87
CA THR A 624 -21.48 12.52 0.06
C THR A 624 -21.78 12.08 -1.38
N GLY A 625 -22.56 12.87 -2.13
CA GLY A 625 -22.82 12.54 -3.54
C GLY A 625 -21.65 12.82 -4.50
N TRP A 626 -21.94 12.74 -5.81
CA TRP A 626 -21.03 13.06 -6.89
C TRP A 626 -21.26 14.48 -7.44
N SER A 627 -20.19 15.19 -7.82
CA SER A 627 -20.31 16.52 -8.44
C SER A 627 -20.94 16.46 -9.83
N TYR A 628 -21.35 17.61 -10.35
CA TYR A 628 -21.74 17.74 -11.75
C TYR A 628 -20.66 17.21 -12.71
N LEU A 629 -19.38 17.49 -12.43
CA LEU A 629 -18.28 16.98 -13.26
C LEU A 629 -18.19 15.45 -13.19
N ASP A 630 -18.32 14.86 -12.00
CA ASP A 630 -18.33 13.41 -11.84
C ASP A 630 -19.47 12.76 -12.62
N LEU A 631 -20.69 13.27 -12.49
CA LEU A 631 -21.86 12.73 -13.19
C LEU A 631 -21.75 12.87 -14.71
N TYR A 632 -21.12 13.93 -15.21
CA TYR A 632 -20.79 14.03 -16.64
C TYR A 632 -19.80 12.95 -17.06
N LEU A 633 -18.72 12.73 -16.29
CA LEU A 633 -17.71 11.71 -16.58
C LEU A 633 -18.26 10.29 -16.46
N MET A 634 -19.23 10.07 -15.58
CA MET A 634 -20.01 8.82 -15.50
C MET A 634 -20.91 8.64 -16.73
N GLY A 635 -21.23 9.71 -17.44
CA GLY A 635 -22.16 9.73 -18.58
C GLY A 635 -23.63 9.77 -18.14
N LEU A 636 -23.91 10.29 -16.95
CA LEU A 636 -25.26 10.37 -16.36
C LEU A 636 -25.95 11.72 -16.62
N ILE A 637 -25.18 12.77 -16.91
CA ILE A 637 -25.69 14.08 -17.33
C ILE A 637 -24.99 14.54 -18.61
N SER A 638 -25.64 15.45 -19.34
CA SER A 638 -25.06 16.05 -20.55
C SER A 638 -24.05 17.17 -20.20
N ALA A 639 -23.26 17.61 -21.18
CA ALA A 639 -22.33 18.72 -20.96
C ALA A 639 -23.06 20.04 -20.65
N GLU A 640 -24.27 20.21 -21.18
CA GLU A 640 -25.13 21.38 -20.97
C GLU A 640 -25.69 21.47 -19.54
N GLU A 641 -25.75 20.34 -18.83
CA GLU A 641 -26.18 20.28 -17.43
C GLU A 641 -25.05 20.62 -16.44
N VAL A 642 -23.79 20.71 -16.90
CA VAL A 642 -22.64 21.05 -16.05
C VAL A 642 -22.54 22.57 -15.91
N PRO A 643 -22.73 23.15 -14.71
CA PRO A 643 -22.57 24.58 -14.50
C PRO A 643 -21.14 25.04 -14.76
N ASP A 644 -20.95 26.33 -15.02
CA ASP A 644 -19.62 26.93 -14.96
C ASP A 644 -19.04 26.77 -13.55
N PHE A 645 -17.77 26.38 -13.46
CA PHE A 645 -17.08 26.16 -12.20
C PHE A 645 -15.70 26.83 -12.22
N PHE A 646 -14.89 26.57 -11.21
CA PHE A 646 -13.57 27.17 -11.09
C PHE A 646 -12.62 26.28 -10.31
N ILE A 647 -11.34 26.64 -10.37
CA ILE A 647 -10.31 26.08 -9.50
C ILE A 647 -9.58 27.23 -8.79
N LEU A 648 -9.42 27.08 -7.49
CA LEU A 648 -8.64 27.93 -6.62
C LEU A 648 -7.23 27.36 -6.50
N ARG A 649 -6.23 28.16 -6.84
CA ARG A 649 -4.81 27.83 -6.71
C ARG A 649 -4.18 28.71 -5.63
N ASN A 650 -3.06 28.27 -5.07
CA ASN A 650 -2.31 29.03 -4.06
C ASN A 650 -3.16 29.40 -2.83
N LEU A 651 -3.94 28.43 -2.32
CA LEU A 651 -4.81 28.60 -1.14
C LEU A 651 -3.99 29.03 0.08
N VAL A 652 -4.28 30.20 0.64
CA VAL A 652 -3.70 30.74 1.87
C VAL A 652 -4.79 30.95 2.91
N PRO A 653 -4.72 30.32 4.10
CA PRO A 653 -5.70 30.53 5.17
C PRO A 653 -5.84 32.01 5.53
N ALA A 654 -7.08 32.50 5.61
CA ALA A 654 -7.42 33.90 5.89
C ALA A 654 -8.35 34.07 7.09
N GLY A 655 -8.86 32.99 7.68
CA GLY A 655 -9.71 33.02 8.87
C GLY A 655 -10.81 31.98 8.81
N LYS A 656 -11.91 32.26 9.52
CA LYS A 656 -13.15 31.48 9.48
C LYS A 656 -14.35 32.42 9.41
N ASP A 657 -15.45 31.97 8.83
CA ASP A 657 -16.73 32.70 8.86
C ASP A 657 -17.40 32.59 10.25
N ALA A 658 -18.60 33.18 10.38
CA ALA A 658 -19.38 33.13 11.63
C ALA A 658 -19.82 31.71 12.03
N ASN A 659 -19.87 30.78 11.10
CA ASN A 659 -20.24 29.37 11.31
C ASN A 659 -19.01 28.47 11.49
N GLY A 660 -17.79 29.03 11.45
CA GLY A 660 -16.54 28.31 11.60
C GLY A 660 -15.98 27.70 10.32
N HIS A 661 -16.60 27.96 9.15
CA HIS A 661 -16.10 27.51 7.85
C HIS A 661 -14.79 28.23 7.52
N PRO A 662 -13.76 27.50 7.05
CA PRO A 662 -12.47 28.11 6.76
C PRO A 662 -12.53 29.03 5.53
N ILE A 663 -11.90 30.19 5.64
CA ILE A 663 -11.79 31.20 4.59
C ILE A 663 -10.35 31.21 4.07
N PHE A 664 -10.18 31.33 2.76
CA PHE A 664 -8.88 31.34 2.09
C PHE A 664 -8.75 32.52 1.12
N LYS A 665 -7.55 33.06 0.96
CA LYS A 665 -7.15 33.82 -0.24
C LYS A 665 -6.64 32.84 -1.29
N ALA A 666 -6.95 33.08 -2.57
CA ALA A 666 -6.51 32.20 -3.65
C ALA A 666 -6.55 32.89 -5.01
N ASP A 667 -5.83 32.30 -5.97
CA ASP A 667 -5.94 32.66 -7.38
C ASP A 667 -7.05 31.84 -8.02
N ARG A 668 -8.15 32.51 -8.41
CA ARG A 668 -9.27 31.87 -9.07
C ARG A 668 -9.08 31.79 -10.57
N SER A 669 -9.25 30.60 -11.13
CA SER A 669 -9.30 30.36 -12.57
C SER A 669 -10.64 29.76 -12.95
N LYS A 670 -11.36 30.39 -13.89
CA LYS A 670 -12.60 29.82 -14.43
C LYS A 670 -12.28 28.53 -15.19
N VAL A 671 -13.04 27.48 -14.92
CA VAL A 671 -12.99 26.21 -15.64
C VAL A 671 -14.38 25.94 -16.22
N THR A 672 -14.43 25.31 -17.39
CA THR A 672 -15.70 24.96 -18.02
C THR A 672 -15.64 23.52 -18.50
N ILE A 673 -16.81 22.92 -18.70
CA ILE A 673 -16.91 21.59 -19.29
C ILE A 673 -16.26 21.53 -20.68
N GLN A 674 -16.34 22.60 -21.46
CA GLN A 674 -15.69 22.67 -22.77
C GLN A 674 -14.17 22.66 -22.66
N GLY A 675 -13.60 23.24 -21.60
CA GLY A 675 -12.17 23.13 -21.29
C GLY A 675 -11.76 21.68 -21.02
N VAL A 676 -12.58 20.92 -20.29
CA VAL A 676 -12.37 19.48 -20.04
C VAL A 676 -12.47 18.69 -21.35
N ILE A 677 -13.54 18.90 -22.13
CA ILE A 677 -13.73 18.25 -23.43
C ILE A 677 -12.57 18.55 -24.40
N ALA A 678 -12.05 19.76 -24.38
CA ALA A 678 -10.93 20.15 -25.23
C ALA A 678 -9.58 19.50 -24.80
N ALA A 679 -9.47 19.06 -23.54
CA ALA A 679 -8.31 18.34 -23.02
C ALA A 679 -8.43 16.82 -23.24
N GLU A 680 -9.57 16.24 -22.87
CA GLU A 680 -9.76 14.78 -22.80
C GLU A 680 -10.53 14.18 -23.99
N GLY A 681 -11.15 15.03 -24.80
CA GLY A 681 -12.19 14.62 -25.75
C GLY A 681 -13.58 14.54 -25.09
N PRO A 682 -14.65 14.36 -25.91
CA PRO A 682 -16.00 14.19 -25.38
C PRO A 682 -16.11 12.87 -24.61
N ARG A 683 -16.95 12.84 -23.57
CA ARG A 683 -17.28 11.60 -22.87
C ARG A 683 -18.10 10.69 -23.79
N LEU A 684 -17.52 9.56 -24.21
CA LEU A 684 -18.19 8.57 -25.06
C LEU A 684 -18.21 7.18 -24.40
N PRO A 685 -19.32 6.41 -24.48
CA PRO A 685 -20.65 6.83 -24.96
C PRO A 685 -21.21 8.06 -24.22
N GLY A 686 -21.91 8.95 -24.91
CA GLY A 686 -22.54 10.13 -24.30
C GLY A 686 -23.72 9.77 -23.39
N VAL A 687 -24.39 10.79 -22.85
CA VAL A 687 -25.50 10.61 -21.89
C VAL A 687 -26.58 9.65 -22.42
N ASP A 688 -27.00 9.78 -23.68
CA ASP A 688 -28.10 8.94 -24.22
C ASP A 688 -27.74 7.46 -24.42
N LYS A 689 -26.45 7.13 -24.44
CA LYS A 689 -25.94 5.78 -24.76
C LYS A 689 -25.13 5.16 -23.63
N SER A 690 -24.91 5.90 -22.55
CA SER A 690 -24.15 5.41 -21.41
C SER A 690 -24.92 4.35 -20.66
N GLN A 691 -24.20 3.44 -20.01
CA GLN A 691 -24.77 2.45 -19.13
C GLN A 691 -25.64 3.12 -18.05
N ARG A 692 -26.79 2.51 -17.77
CA ARG A 692 -27.78 2.97 -16.79
C ARG A 692 -28.06 1.94 -15.70
N GLU A 693 -27.74 0.68 -15.96
CA GLU A 693 -27.96 -0.42 -15.05
C GLU A 693 -26.60 -1.02 -14.68
N PHE A 694 -26.27 -0.94 -13.39
CA PHE A 694 -25.02 -1.47 -12.85
C PHE A 694 -25.32 -2.64 -11.89
N ASN A 695 -24.38 -3.57 -11.77
CA ASN A 695 -24.46 -4.66 -10.80
C ASN A 695 -23.17 -4.79 -9.98
N THR A 696 -23.29 -4.71 -8.66
CA THR A 696 -22.18 -4.93 -7.72
C THR A 696 -22.28 -6.31 -7.09
N GLY A 697 -21.27 -7.16 -7.28
CA GLY A 697 -21.14 -8.40 -6.53
C GLY A 697 -20.64 -8.13 -5.12
N MET A 698 -21.48 -8.40 -4.11
CA MET A 698 -21.08 -8.35 -2.69
C MET A 698 -20.51 -9.71 -2.29
N VAL A 699 -19.19 -9.78 -2.12
CA VAL A 699 -18.44 -11.00 -1.89
C VAL A 699 -18.04 -11.09 -0.43
N ILE A 700 -18.48 -12.15 0.25
CA ILE A 700 -17.98 -12.52 1.57
C ILE A 700 -16.93 -13.63 1.42
N VAL A 701 -15.78 -13.43 2.04
CA VAL A 701 -14.60 -14.26 1.92
C VAL A 701 -14.32 -14.94 3.25
N VAL A 702 -14.16 -16.27 3.20
CA VAL A 702 -13.86 -17.09 4.38
C VAL A 702 -12.67 -17.99 4.09
N GLN A 703 -11.98 -18.38 5.16
CA GLN A 703 -10.88 -19.33 5.09
C GLN A 703 -11.38 -20.72 4.68
N HIS A 704 -10.47 -21.55 4.18
CA HIS A 704 -10.73 -22.94 3.85
C HIS A 704 -11.44 -23.70 4.98
N GLY A 705 -12.54 -24.38 4.67
CA GLY A 705 -13.32 -25.18 5.60
C GLY A 705 -14.09 -24.37 6.67
N LYS A 706 -14.06 -23.04 6.60
CA LYS A 706 -14.84 -22.17 7.50
C LYS A 706 -16.17 -21.78 6.87
N LYS A 707 -17.13 -21.48 7.74
CA LYS A 707 -18.42 -20.88 7.35
C LYS A 707 -18.39 -19.39 7.69
N PRO A 708 -19.07 -18.54 6.90
CA PRO A 708 -19.18 -17.13 7.22
C PRO A 708 -19.88 -16.93 8.56
N SER A 709 -19.37 -15.99 9.35
CA SER A 709 -20.01 -15.60 10.61
C SER A 709 -21.37 -14.95 10.37
N HIS A 710 -22.23 -14.98 11.39
CA HIS A 710 -23.50 -14.26 11.35
C HIS A 710 -23.29 -12.77 11.12
N GLU A 711 -22.30 -12.19 11.79
CA GLU A 711 -21.96 -10.76 11.71
C GLU A 711 -21.51 -10.35 10.31
N LEU A 712 -20.70 -11.18 9.63
CA LEU A 712 -20.27 -10.92 8.26
C LEU A 712 -21.45 -10.92 7.29
N ILE A 713 -22.36 -11.90 7.39
CA ILE A 713 -23.56 -11.96 6.54
C ILE A 713 -24.46 -10.76 6.80
N GLU A 714 -24.75 -10.47 8.08
CA GLU A 714 -25.63 -9.38 8.49
C GLU A 714 -25.13 -8.02 8.00
N ARG A 715 -23.85 -7.71 8.24
CA ARG A 715 -23.24 -6.44 7.83
C ARG A 715 -23.13 -6.33 6.32
N ALA A 716 -22.69 -7.38 5.63
CA ALA A 716 -22.59 -7.35 4.18
C ALA A 716 -23.98 -7.18 3.51
N GLU A 717 -25.04 -7.82 4.02
CA GLU A 717 -26.41 -7.60 3.54
C GLU A 717 -26.93 -6.18 3.87
N GLY A 718 -26.59 -5.64 5.05
CA GLY A 718 -26.91 -4.27 5.43
C GLY A 718 -26.28 -3.25 4.49
N ILE A 719 -24.97 -3.38 4.26
CA ILE A 719 -24.21 -2.57 3.30
C ILE A 719 -24.77 -2.71 1.89
N ARG A 720 -25.09 -3.93 1.46
CA ARG A 720 -25.69 -4.20 0.14
C ARG A 720 -26.97 -3.42 -0.09
N LYS A 721 -27.87 -3.38 0.90
CA LYS A 721 -29.14 -2.65 0.81
C LYS A 721 -28.89 -1.14 0.74
N GLN A 722 -28.06 -0.62 1.64
CA GLN A 722 -27.73 0.81 1.64
C GLN A 722 -27.05 1.24 0.34
N TRP A 723 -26.20 0.39 -0.26
CA TRP A 723 -25.51 0.69 -1.51
C TRP A 723 -26.47 0.92 -2.69
N ILE A 724 -27.52 0.10 -2.78
CA ILE A 724 -28.55 0.23 -3.83
C ILE A 724 -29.27 1.58 -3.70
N ASP A 725 -29.69 1.91 -2.48
CA ASP A 725 -30.42 3.16 -2.20
C ASP A 725 -29.52 4.39 -2.40
N TYR A 726 -28.31 4.34 -1.85
CA TYR A 726 -27.29 5.39 -1.97
C TYR A 726 -27.02 5.74 -3.43
N PHE A 727 -26.74 4.73 -4.27
CA PHE A 727 -26.42 4.95 -5.68
C PHE A 727 -27.58 5.59 -6.42
N SER A 728 -28.82 5.17 -6.14
CA SER A 728 -29.99 5.76 -6.78
C SER A 728 -30.18 7.23 -6.41
N ILE A 729 -30.00 7.59 -5.14
CA ILE A 729 -30.11 8.97 -4.65
C ILE A 729 -29.02 9.86 -5.27
N THR A 730 -27.76 9.45 -5.14
CA THR A 730 -26.59 10.26 -5.52
C THR A 730 -26.36 10.37 -7.03
N THR A 731 -27.09 9.58 -7.83
CA THR A 731 -27.18 9.74 -9.29
C THR A 731 -28.46 10.46 -9.75
N GLY A 732 -29.28 10.96 -8.81
CA GLY A 732 -30.55 11.63 -9.13
C GLY A 732 -31.55 10.71 -9.83
N HIS A 733 -31.51 9.41 -9.49
CA HIS A 733 -32.29 8.33 -10.10
C HIS A 733 -32.07 8.16 -11.61
N ARG A 734 -30.95 8.66 -12.14
CA ARG A 734 -30.58 8.52 -13.57
C ARG A 734 -29.96 7.18 -13.89
N ALA A 735 -29.51 6.44 -12.89
CA ALA A 735 -29.04 5.07 -13.03
C ALA A 735 -29.54 4.20 -11.87
N SER A 736 -29.53 2.90 -12.09
CA SER A 736 -29.90 1.90 -11.09
C SER A 736 -28.70 1.03 -10.73
N MET A 737 -28.66 0.63 -9.46
CA MET A 737 -27.72 -0.34 -8.94
C MET A 737 -28.48 -1.59 -8.54
N THR A 738 -28.00 -2.74 -9.00
CA THR A 738 -28.35 -4.03 -8.45
C THR A 738 -27.17 -4.60 -7.69
N ALA A 739 -27.45 -5.52 -6.78
CA ALA A 739 -26.42 -6.32 -6.13
C ALA A 739 -26.91 -7.75 -6.03
N ASN A 740 -27.09 -8.38 -7.19
CA ASN A 740 -27.65 -9.71 -7.32
C ASN A 740 -26.56 -10.68 -7.79
N PRO A 741 -26.27 -11.75 -7.02
CA PRO A 741 -25.29 -12.76 -7.39
C PRO A 741 -25.79 -13.73 -8.48
N ARG A 742 -27.08 -13.70 -8.85
CA ARG A 742 -27.73 -14.61 -9.79
C ARG A 742 -27.86 -14.04 -11.19
#